data_AF-A0AA35W091-F1
#
_entry.id   AF-A0AA35W091-F1
#
_cell.length_a   1.000
_cell.length_b   1.000
_cell.length_c   1.000
_cell.angle_alpha   90.00
_cell.angle_beta   90.00
_cell.angle_gamma   90.00
#
_symmetry.space_group_name_H-M   'P 1'
#
loop_
_entity.id
_entity.type
_entity.pdbx_description
1 polymer ?
#
loop_
_entity_poly.entity_id
_entity_poly.type
_entity_poly.pdbx_seq_one_letter_code
_entity_poly.pdbx_strand_id
1 'polypeptide(L)'
;MASTLAQRAELAKFCTSRDWSKAIRVLDSLLSQSCVIQDICNRAYCYSQLELHKHVIKDCDKALKLDPTLLHAYILKGHAYSALGRKDDAVMVWEQGYEHAIHQSADLKQLLELEELLTSAKQSMADAKQLSEWSVSKPEPNNSVRTSETSNNHTMSSIGYEPIGDSREIESKQNHVSSNGNHDKQQNGTYNISVDFGARSSTSDTRKKSDLSTKISLIPSKSSDNDKSDINSEQSSDAKGNKKFSVTRISKAKSINVDFRLSRGIAQVNEGQYARAISIFDQILREDPTYPEALVGRGTAYAFKRELDSAIADFTKAIQSNPSAGEAWKRRGQARAALGESAEAIADLTKSLEFEPDSADILHERGIVNFKLKDYYAATEDLSACVKLDKDNKSAYTYLGMALSSVGEHKKAEEAHMKAIQIDQKFLEAWGHLAQLYQDLANSKKALDCLQHVLQIDSRFAKGYHLRGLLLHAMGDHRNAIKDLSIGLTIESSNIECLYLRASCHHAIGEYKEAVKDYDAALDLELDSMDKFVLQCLAFYQKEIALYTSAKINSEFCWFDIDGDIDPLFKEYWCKRLHPKNVCEKVYRQPPLRKAKLKKQDFNFNKQKIALLLAADRIGKTIQYNCPGFLPNKRQHRMAGLAAIEIAQKVSKVWRSLQSEWRFSTNNKSKNGKRPRRKEKIIIPCSTNNNSEASTSTALEEKSTGQSVFSWLHLYSIAVKWRQISEPCDPVVWVNKLSEEFNSGFGSHTPLILGQAKVTRYYPHFQRTLDVAKAIMKENGHVFSKTDVAIDLTKNGKLKEILKAESCSDLYEAVGEDFWLATWCNSTAFEGKRLEGTRITLVKMGECGFDFAIRTPCTPARWEDFDAEMTSAWEVLCNAYCGETYGSNDFGTLENVREAILRMTYYWYNFMPLSRGSAVVGFIVMLGLLLAANMEFTGNIPEGVQVDWDAIMSLSPNSFMESVKIWLYPSLKHLAHIPPKKGD
;
A
#
# COMPACT_ATOMS: atom_id res chain seq x y z
N MET A 1 12.48 16.03 -75.00
CA MET A 1 12.49 14.57 -74.72
C MET A 1 13.66 14.15 -73.83
N ALA A 2 14.92 14.40 -74.18
CA ALA A 2 16.05 14.00 -73.32
C ALA A 2 15.99 14.58 -71.89
N SER A 3 15.70 15.88 -71.76
CA SER A 3 15.52 16.56 -70.47
C SER A 3 14.38 15.98 -69.62
N THR A 4 13.21 15.77 -70.23
CA THR A 4 12.01 15.28 -69.54
C THR A 4 12.16 13.83 -69.04
N LEU A 5 12.94 12.99 -69.74
CA LEU A 5 13.28 11.65 -69.27
C LEU A 5 14.19 11.66 -68.02
N ALA A 6 15.18 12.57 -67.98
CA ALA A 6 16.03 12.73 -66.79
C ALA A 6 15.19 13.20 -65.58
N GLN A 7 14.32 14.20 -65.76
CA GLN A 7 13.43 14.69 -64.70
C GLN A 7 12.46 13.61 -64.17
N ARG A 8 11.97 12.71 -65.04
CA ARG A 8 11.16 11.55 -64.62
C ARG A 8 11.94 10.57 -63.74
N ALA A 9 13.21 10.32 -64.06
CA ALA A 9 14.08 9.46 -63.26
C ALA A 9 14.44 10.09 -61.89
N GLU A 10 14.70 11.40 -61.86
CA GLU A 10 14.91 12.14 -60.61
C GLU A 10 13.65 12.15 -59.73
N LEU A 11 12.48 12.37 -60.30
CA LEU A 11 11.20 12.30 -59.57
C LEU A 11 11.00 10.92 -58.92
N ALA A 12 11.18 9.84 -59.67
CA ALA A 12 11.08 8.48 -59.15
C ALA A 12 12.08 8.23 -58.00
N LYS A 13 13.32 8.73 -58.13
CA LYS A 13 14.34 8.66 -57.07
C LYS A 13 13.91 9.41 -55.80
N PHE A 14 13.44 10.66 -55.92
CA PHE A 14 13.03 11.46 -54.77
C PHE A 14 11.78 10.93 -54.08
N CYS A 15 10.79 10.42 -54.82
CA CYS A 15 9.63 9.73 -54.22
C CYS A 15 10.06 8.45 -53.48
N THR A 16 11.01 7.67 -54.04
CA THR A 16 11.54 6.47 -53.38
C THR A 16 12.31 6.81 -52.10
N SER A 17 13.06 7.92 -52.09
CA SER A 17 13.77 8.41 -50.89
C SER A 17 12.92 9.30 -49.97
N ARG A 18 11.59 9.38 -50.19
CA ARG A 18 10.64 10.24 -49.46
C ARG A 18 11.05 11.73 -49.37
N ASP A 19 11.81 12.23 -50.33
CA ASP A 19 12.24 13.63 -50.41
C ASP A 19 11.20 14.48 -51.15
N TRP A 20 10.05 14.65 -50.50
CA TRP A 20 8.87 15.30 -51.07
C TRP A 20 9.15 16.74 -51.52
N SER A 21 10.00 17.47 -50.78
CA SER A 21 10.41 18.83 -51.11
C SER A 21 11.22 18.93 -52.41
N LYS A 22 12.05 17.93 -52.75
CA LYS A 22 12.72 17.88 -54.06
C LYS A 22 11.79 17.32 -55.14
N ALA A 23 10.96 16.33 -54.83
CA ALA A 23 9.95 15.81 -55.76
C ALA A 23 9.00 16.90 -56.25
N ILE A 24 8.52 17.79 -55.37
CA ILE A 24 7.69 18.95 -55.72
C ILE A 24 8.39 19.88 -56.71
N ARG A 25 9.67 20.23 -56.50
CA ARG A 25 10.43 21.09 -57.43
C ARG A 25 10.57 20.47 -58.82
N VAL A 26 10.74 19.15 -58.91
CA VAL A 26 10.78 18.44 -60.19
C VAL A 26 9.39 18.43 -60.84
N LEU A 27 8.32 18.22 -60.07
CA LEU A 27 6.94 18.30 -60.54
C LEU A 27 6.56 19.72 -61.01
N ASP A 28 7.02 20.78 -60.35
CA ASP A 28 6.84 22.18 -60.78
C ASP A 28 7.53 22.42 -62.14
N SER A 29 8.73 21.88 -62.34
CA SER A 29 9.42 21.95 -63.63
C SER A 29 8.72 21.14 -64.73
N LEU A 30 8.18 19.96 -64.41
CA LEU A 30 7.39 19.16 -65.36
C LEU A 30 6.06 19.84 -65.71
N LEU A 31 5.34 20.38 -64.71
CA LEU A 31 4.04 21.03 -64.88
C LEU A 31 4.11 22.38 -65.61
N SER A 32 5.26 23.07 -65.55
CA SER A 32 5.51 24.28 -66.36
C SER A 32 5.86 23.97 -67.82
N GLN A 33 6.37 22.76 -68.12
CA GLN A 33 6.59 22.27 -69.48
C GLN A 33 5.34 21.62 -70.09
N SER A 34 4.56 20.88 -69.30
CA SER A 34 3.37 20.15 -69.74
C SER A 34 2.40 19.91 -68.58
N CYS A 35 1.16 20.39 -68.70
CA CYS A 35 0.15 20.29 -67.64
C CYS A 35 -0.56 18.92 -67.63
N VAL A 36 0.15 17.85 -67.26
CA VAL A 36 -0.38 16.48 -67.19
C VAL A 36 -1.13 16.25 -65.87
N ILE A 37 -2.35 15.68 -65.93
CA ILE A 37 -3.22 15.43 -64.75
C ILE A 37 -2.49 14.59 -63.68
N GLN A 38 -1.82 13.52 -64.10
CA GLN A 38 -1.05 12.66 -63.17
C GLN A 38 -0.01 13.43 -62.38
N ASP A 39 0.65 14.45 -62.95
CA ASP A 39 1.68 15.23 -62.25
C ASP A 39 1.09 16.22 -61.26
N ILE A 40 -0.11 16.76 -61.54
CA ILE A 40 -0.88 17.55 -60.56
C ILE A 40 -1.21 16.67 -59.35
N CYS A 41 -1.62 15.41 -59.59
CA CYS A 41 -2.02 14.48 -58.53
C CYS A 41 -0.82 13.94 -57.74
N ASN A 42 0.29 13.64 -58.42
CA ASN A 42 1.57 13.33 -57.78
C ASN A 42 2.03 14.49 -56.88
N ARG A 43 1.83 15.75 -57.30
CA ARG A 43 2.20 16.93 -56.50
C ARG A 43 1.23 17.17 -55.33
N ALA A 44 -0.07 16.96 -55.53
CA ALA A 44 -1.06 16.94 -54.45
C ALA A 44 -0.72 15.88 -53.39
N TYR A 45 -0.32 14.67 -53.81
CA TYR A 45 0.18 13.63 -52.92
C TYR A 45 1.44 14.09 -52.16
N CYS A 46 2.47 14.62 -52.84
CA CYS A 46 3.66 15.15 -52.17
C CYS A 46 3.35 16.29 -51.18
N TYR A 47 2.36 17.15 -51.46
CA TYR A 47 1.88 18.15 -50.50
C TYR A 47 1.15 17.54 -49.30
N SER A 48 0.46 16.40 -49.47
CA SER A 48 -0.19 15.70 -48.35
C SER A 48 0.82 15.10 -47.38
N GLN A 49 1.94 14.56 -47.90
CA GLN A 49 3.04 14.01 -47.12
C GLN A 49 3.89 15.09 -46.39
N LEU A 50 3.55 16.37 -46.59
CA LEU A 50 4.14 17.53 -45.91
C LEU A 50 3.09 18.36 -45.16
N GLU A 51 1.87 17.85 -44.97
CA GLU A 51 0.75 18.51 -44.27
C GLU A 51 0.35 19.88 -44.86
N LEU A 52 0.73 20.15 -46.12
CA LEU A 52 0.45 21.40 -46.83
C LEU A 52 -0.97 21.42 -47.40
N HIS A 53 -1.98 21.10 -46.57
CA HIS A 53 -3.37 20.83 -46.95
C HIS A 53 -4.01 21.86 -47.90
N LYS A 54 -3.71 23.16 -47.74
CA LYS A 54 -4.19 24.23 -48.65
C LYS A 54 -3.68 24.07 -50.10
N HIS A 55 -2.49 23.51 -50.28
CA HIS A 55 -1.93 23.19 -51.60
C HIS A 55 -2.50 21.88 -52.16
N VAL A 56 -2.73 20.88 -51.30
CA VAL A 56 -3.43 19.62 -51.66
C VAL A 56 -4.79 19.93 -52.27
N ILE A 57 -5.62 20.73 -51.58
CA ILE A 57 -6.96 21.14 -52.05
C ILE A 57 -6.87 21.84 -53.41
N LYS A 58 -5.95 22.81 -53.56
CA LYS A 58 -5.77 23.59 -54.79
C LYS A 58 -5.39 22.73 -56.00
N ASP A 59 -4.52 21.74 -55.82
CA ASP A 59 -4.14 20.83 -56.91
C ASP A 59 -5.20 19.75 -57.18
N CYS A 60 -5.88 19.24 -56.14
CA CYS A 60 -7.05 18.37 -56.33
C CYS A 60 -8.19 19.08 -57.07
N ASP A 61 -8.49 20.35 -56.73
CA ASP A 61 -9.45 21.19 -57.46
C ASP A 61 -9.03 21.42 -58.92
N LYS A 62 -7.72 21.46 -59.21
CA LYS A 62 -7.22 21.57 -60.58
C LYS A 62 -7.31 20.23 -61.33
N ALA A 63 -7.06 19.11 -60.67
CA ALA A 63 -7.20 17.78 -61.24
C ALA A 63 -8.67 17.44 -61.56
N LEU A 64 -9.58 17.66 -60.61
CA LEU A 64 -11.01 17.37 -60.76
C LEU A 64 -11.71 18.26 -61.81
N LYS A 65 -11.15 19.44 -62.12
CA LYS A 65 -11.58 20.29 -63.25
C LYS A 65 -11.13 19.78 -64.63
N LEU A 66 -10.17 18.86 -64.67
CA LEU A 66 -9.65 18.24 -65.89
C LEU A 66 -10.20 16.82 -66.08
N ASP A 67 -10.38 16.07 -64.98
CA ASP A 67 -11.05 14.77 -64.94
C ASP A 67 -11.84 14.62 -63.62
N PRO A 68 -13.18 14.79 -63.64
CA PRO A 68 -14.05 14.59 -62.48
C PRO A 68 -14.13 13.13 -62.02
N THR A 69 -13.59 12.15 -62.75
CA THR A 69 -13.68 10.74 -62.38
C THR A 69 -12.52 10.26 -61.51
N LEU A 70 -11.56 11.14 -61.20
CA LEU A 70 -10.34 10.78 -60.50
C LEU A 70 -10.54 10.65 -58.97
N LEU A 71 -11.05 9.49 -58.55
CA LEU A 71 -11.42 9.16 -57.16
C LEU A 71 -10.35 9.55 -56.11
N HIS A 72 -9.06 9.29 -56.38
CA HIS A 72 -7.96 9.61 -55.46
C HIS A 72 -7.86 11.12 -55.12
N ALA A 73 -8.27 12.00 -56.04
CA ALA A 73 -8.29 13.44 -55.78
C ALA A 73 -9.43 13.85 -54.84
N TYR A 74 -10.55 13.12 -54.79
CA TYR A 74 -11.58 13.30 -53.76
C TYR A 74 -11.07 12.82 -52.39
N ILE A 75 -10.42 11.66 -52.34
CA ILE A 75 -9.83 11.09 -51.10
C ILE A 75 -8.84 12.09 -50.47
N LEU A 76 -7.82 12.52 -51.22
CA LEU A 76 -6.81 13.49 -50.75
C LEU A 76 -7.41 14.84 -50.34
N LYS A 77 -8.40 15.35 -51.09
CA LYS A 77 -9.07 16.62 -50.81
C LYS A 77 -9.93 16.56 -49.54
N GLY A 78 -10.66 15.46 -49.33
CA GLY A 78 -11.47 15.24 -48.13
C GLY A 78 -10.60 15.13 -46.87
N HIS A 79 -9.49 14.38 -46.92
CA HIS A 79 -8.51 14.35 -45.83
C HIS A 79 -7.95 15.75 -45.54
N ALA A 80 -7.62 16.53 -46.57
CA ALA A 80 -7.12 17.89 -46.41
C ALA A 80 -8.16 18.86 -45.82
N TYR A 81 -9.46 18.68 -46.06
CA TYR A 81 -10.50 19.44 -45.35
C TYR A 81 -10.67 18.96 -43.90
N SER A 82 -10.66 17.64 -43.65
CA SER A 82 -10.76 17.08 -42.31
C SER A 82 -9.62 17.54 -41.39
N ALA A 83 -8.38 17.55 -41.89
CA ALA A 83 -7.21 18.06 -41.17
C ALA A 83 -7.26 19.58 -40.90
N LEU A 84 -7.97 20.34 -41.75
CA LEU A 84 -8.26 21.77 -41.53
C LEU A 84 -9.52 22.00 -40.65
N GLY A 85 -10.05 20.96 -39.99
CA GLY A 85 -11.23 21.02 -39.13
C GLY A 85 -12.57 21.18 -39.88
N ARG A 86 -12.56 21.19 -41.21
CA ARG A 86 -13.73 21.40 -42.07
C ARG A 86 -14.44 20.08 -42.35
N LYS A 87 -15.04 19.48 -41.31
CA LYS A 87 -15.68 18.15 -41.38
C LYS A 87 -16.79 18.07 -42.43
N ASP A 88 -17.66 19.08 -42.52
CA ASP A 88 -18.78 19.08 -43.47
C ASP A 88 -18.29 19.09 -44.93
N ASP A 89 -17.28 19.90 -45.25
CA ASP A 89 -16.65 19.92 -46.57
C ASP A 89 -15.94 18.60 -46.90
N ALA A 90 -15.33 17.94 -45.90
CA ALA A 90 -14.67 16.64 -46.10
C ALA A 90 -15.70 15.57 -46.51
N VAL A 91 -16.83 15.50 -45.81
CA VAL A 91 -17.91 14.55 -46.16
C VAL A 91 -18.53 14.87 -47.51
N MET A 92 -18.85 16.13 -47.79
CA MET A 92 -19.37 16.54 -49.11
C MET A 92 -18.44 16.13 -50.27
N VAL A 93 -17.12 16.23 -50.09
CA VAL A 93 -16.14 15.78 -51.08
C VAL A 93 -16.09 14.26 -51.20
N TRP A 94 -16.11 13.52 -50.09
CA TRP A 94 -16.12 12.06 -50.14
C TRP A 94 -17.43 11.50 -50.73
N GLU A 95 -18.58 12.14 -50.50
CA GLU A 95 -19.86 11.77 -51.12
C GLU A 95 -19.82 11.97 -52.64
N GLN A 96 -19.30 13.11 -53.13
CA GLN A 96 -19.11 13.34 -54.57
C GLN A 96 -18.16 12.30 -55.21
N GLY A 97 -17.09 11.93 -54.51
CA GLY A 97 -16.20 10.85 -54.96
C GLY A 97 -16.91 9.50 -55.01
N TYR A 98 -17.74 9.19 -54.02
CA TYR A 98 -18.48 7.93 -53.93
C TYR A 98 -19.57 7.80 -55.01
N GLU A 99 -20.29 8.89 -55.33
CA GLU A 99 -21.24 8.93 -56.46
C GLU A 99 -20.53 8.64 -57.80
N HIS A 100 -19.36 9.23 -58.06
CA HIS A 100 -18.58 8.90 -59.25
C HIS A 100 -18.04 7.46 -59.24
N ALA A 101 -17.64 6.94 -58.07
CA ALA A 101 -17.13 5.57 -57.92
C ALA A 101 -18.20 4.51 -58.20
N ILE A 102 -19.45 4.70 -57.76
CA ILE A 102 -20.59 3.79 -58.04
C ILE A 102 -20.77 3.59 -59.56
N HIS A 103 -20.50 4.63 -60.36
CA HIS A 103 -20.65 4.60 -61.81
C HIS A 103 -19.40 4.12 -62.57
N GLN A 104 -18.28 3.82 -61.89
CA GLN A 104 -17.07 3.28 -62.50
C GLN A 104 -16.65 1.93 -61.90
N SER A 105 -16.93 0.84 -62.62
CA SER A 105 -16.64 -0.54 -62.21
C SER A 105 -15.14 -0.94 -62.24
N ALA A 106 -14.21 0.01 -62.09
CA ALA A 106 -12.78 -0.17 -62.39
C ALA A 106 -11.87 -0.24 -61.16
N ASP A 107 -12.16 0.48 -60.07
CA ASP A 107 -11.33 0.48 -58.86
C ASP A 107 -12.16 0.27 -57.57
N LEU A 108 -12.34 -1.01 -57.23
CA LEU A 108 -13.02 -1.44 -56.01
C LEU A 108 -12.29 -1.01 -54.73
N LYS A 109 -10.98 -0.76 -54.77
CA LYS A 109 -10.24 -0.36 -53.57
C LYS A 109 -10.63 1.06 -53.17
N GLN A 110 -10.60 2.00 -54.11
CA GLN A 110 -10.93 3.40 -53.84
C GLN A 110 -12.41 3.60 -53.49
N LEU A 111 -13.31 2.76 -54.02
CA LEU A 111 -14.72 2.71 -53.61
C LEU A 111 -14.89 2.34 -52.12
N LEU A 112 -14.22 1.28 -51.67
CA LEU A 112 -14.28 0.81 -50.27
C LEU A 112 -13.62 1.82 -49.31
N GLU A 113 -12.51 2.45 -49.72
CA GLU A 113 -11.82 3.50 -48.98
C GLU A 113 -12.74 4.72 -48.75
N LEU A 114 -13.52 5.11 -49.77
CA LEU A 114 -14.55 6.16 -49.64
C LEU A 114 -15.72 5.74 -48.74
N GLU A 115 -16.15 4.47 -48.79
CA GLU A 115 -17.22 3.94 -47.94
C GLU A 115 -16.83 3.90 -46.44
N GLU A 116 -15.60 3.53 -46.14
CA GLU A 116 -15.03 3.56 -44.78
C GLU A 116 -14.90 5.00 -44.24
N LEU A 117 -14.41 5.94 -45.06
CA LEU A 117 -14.32 7.35 -44.69
C LEU A 117 -15.70 7.98 -44.45
N LEU A 118 -16.70 7.66 -45.27
CA LEU A 118 -18.06 8.17 -45.12
C LEU A 118 -18.79 7.59 -43.91
N THR A 119 -18.63 6.29 -43.61
CA THR A 119 -19.24 5.67 -42.43
C THR A 119 -18.63 6.23 -41.14
N SER A 120 -17.30 6.30 -41.06
CA SER A 120 -16.57 6.90 -39.93
C SER A 120 -16.96 8.36 -39.68
N ALA A 121 -17.00 9.19 -40.73
CA ALA A 121 -17.34 10.61 -40.60
C ALA A 121 -18.82 10.84 -40.21
N LYS A 122 -19.74 10.02 -40.72
CA LYS A 122 -21.17 10.10 -40.37
C LYS A 122 -21.43 9.65 -38.93
N GLN A 123 -20.71 8.65 -38.44
CA GLN A 123 -20.77 8.24 -37.03
C GLN A 123 -20.26 9.36 -36.11
N SER A 124 -19.09 9.96 -36.39
CA SER A 124 -18.57 11.11 -35.63
C SER A 124 -19.52 12.31 -35.57
N MET A 125 -20.36 12.53 -36.59
CA MET A 125 -21.39 13.57 -36.59
C MET A 125 -22.69 13.18 -35.87
N ALA A 126 -23.05 11.89 -35.81
CA ALA A 126 -24.16 11.41 -35.01
C ALA A 126 -23.88 11.58 -33.51
N ASP A 127 -22.68 11.17 -33.07
CA ASP A 127 -22.23 11.30 -31.68
C ASP A 127 -22.20 12.78 -31.25
N ALA A 128 -21.69 13.67 -32.12
CA ALA A 128 -21.67 15.12 -31.89
C ALA A 128 -23.08 15.74 -31.78
N LYS A 129 -24.07 15.23 -32.53
CA LYS A 129 -25.46 15.69 -32.40
C LYS A 129 -26.12 15.21 -31.12
N GLN A 130 -25.95 13.95 -30.71
CA GLN A 130 -26.47 13.47 -29.43
C GLN A 130 -25.90 14.24 -28.23
N LEU A 131 -24.61 14.62 -28.27
CA LEU A 131 -23.99 15.49 -27.27
C LEU A 131 -24.62 16.90 -27.23
N SER A 132 -25.11 17.41 -28.36
CA SER A 132 -25.81 18.72 -28.39
C SER A 132 -27.23 18.64 -27.83
N GLU A 133 -28.01 17.61 -28.18
CA GLU A 133 -29.41 17.47 -27.74
C GLU A 133 -29.54 17.17 -26.23
N TRP A 134 -28.54 16.52 -25.62
CA TRP A 134 -28.52 16.28 -24.17
C TRP A 134 -28.29 17.53 -23.30
N SER A 135 -28.00 18.69 -23.92
CA SER A 135 -27.60 19.91 -23.19
C SER A 135 -28.76 20.81 -22.74
N VAL A 136 -30.02 20.51 -23.10
CA VAL A 136 -31.19 21.39 -22.84
C VAL A 136 -32.18 20.76 -21.86
N SER A 137 -31.87 20.77 -20.57
CA SER A 137 -32.87 20.60 -19.50
C SER A 137 -32.41 21.08 -18.10
N LYS A 138 -32.61 22.37 -17.80
CA LYS A 138 -32.70 22.89 -16.41
C LYS A 138 -33.77 23.99 -16.32
N PRO A 139 -34.49 24.12 -15.18
CA PRO A 139 -35.60 25.05 -15.02
C PRO A 139 -35.15 26.50 -14.80
N GLU A 140 -36.08 27.43 -15.01
CA GLU A 140 -35.86 28.88 -14.92
C GLU A 140 -35.59 29.39 -13.47
N PRO A 141 -34.71 30.39 -13.29
CA PRO A 141 -34.51 31.09 -12.03
C PRO A 141 -35.42 32.33 -11.91
N ASN A 142 -35.77 32.70 -10.68
CA ASN A 142 -36.55 33.92 -10.40
C ASN A 142 -35.64 35.14 -10.18
N ASN A 143 -36.16 36.35 -10.42
CA ASN A 143 -35.40 37.61 -10.45
C ASN A 143 -34.80 38.03 -9.08
N SER A 144 -33.63 38.71 -9.08
CA SER A 144 -33.59 40.20 -8.91
C SER A 144 -32.18 40.84 -8.70
N VAL A 145 -31.92 41.94 -9.43
CA VAL A 145 -31.25 43.21 -8.99
C VAL A 145 -29.73 43.26 -8.67
N ARG A 146 -28.98 44.00 -9.53
CA ARG A 146 -27.89 45.03 -9.34
C ARG A 146 -26.70 44.74 -8.35
N THR A 147 -25.48 45.31 -8.45
CA THR A 147 -24.86 46.45 -9.20
C THR A 147 -23.31 46.21 -9.21
N SER A 148 -22.54 46.37 -10.30
CA SER A 148 -21.79 47.58 -10.78
C SER A 148 -20.24 47.52 -10.60
N GLU A 149 -19.48 47.80 -11.67
CA GLU A 149 -18.08 48.32 -11.69
C GLU A 149 -16.95 47.41 -11.10
N THR A 150 -15.62 47.50 -11.35
CA THR A 150 -14.68 48.05 -12.38
C THR A 150 -13.29 47.38 -12.13
N SER A 151 -12.23 47.36 -12.96
CA SER A 151 -12.00 47.41 -14.44
C SER A 151 -10.50 47.08 -14.75
N ASN A 152 -10.08 47.03 -16.03
CA ASN A 152 -8.69 46.92 -16.56
C ASN A 152 -7.95 45.56 -16.35
N ASN A 153 -7.27 44.94 -17.33
CA ASN A 153 -6.21 45.33 -18.32
C ASN A 153 -4.78 45.34 -17.71
N HIS A 154 -3.68 44.91 -18.37
CA HIS A 154 -3.44 44.62 -19.80
C HIS A 154 -2.42 43.48 -20.08
N THR A 155 -2.38 43.06 -21.35
CA THR A 155 -1.47 42.15 -22.08
C THR A 155 0.05 42.47 -22.08
N MET A 156 0.90 41.47 -22.38
CA MET A 156 2.24 41.67 -23.00
C MET A 156 2.68 40.43 -23.84
N SER A 157 3.69 40.57 -24.72
CA SER A 157 4.01 39.58 -25.78
C SER A 157 5.48 39.52 -26.30
N SER A 158 6.09 38.33 -26.22
CA SER A 158 6.99 37.66 -27.21
C SER A 158 8.37 38.24 -27.64
N ILE A 159 9.26 37.30 -28.08
CA ILE A 159 10.56 37.42 -28.81
C ILE A 159 11.80 37.70 -27.92
N GLY A 160 12.94 36.97 -28.01
CA GLY A 160 13.29 35.69 -28.68
C GLY A 160 14.81 35.50 -28.97
N TYR A 161 15.29 34.23 -29.11
CA TYR A 161 16.55 33.75 -29.80
C TYR A 161 17.95 34.21 -29.27
N GLU A 162 19.10 33.49 -29.30
CA GLU A 162 19.50 32.05 -29.49
C GLU A 162 21.00 31.82 -29.00
N PRO A 163 21.91 30.91 -29.50
CA PRO A 163 22.28 29.57 -28.94
C PRO A 163 23.79 29.29 -28.65
N ILE A 164 24.17 27.98 -28.53
CA ILE A 164 25.52 27.32 -28.50
C ILE A 164 26.19 27.31 -27.10
N GLY A 165 26.83 26.24 -26.57
CA GLY A 165 27.15 24.84 -26.97
C GLY A 165 27.75 24.08 -25.74
N ASP A 166 28.38 22.90 -25.75
CA ASP A 166 28.71 21.86 -26.75
C ASP A 166 29.06 20.51 -26.00
N SER A 167 29.77 19.55 -26.62
CA SER A 167 29.74 18.09 -26.34
C SER A 167 31.04 17.47 -25.74
N ARG A 168 30.96 16.25 -25.14
CA ARG A 168 32.06 15.25 -25.07
C ARG A 168 31.63 13.83 -24.62
N GLU A 169 32.55 12.86 -24.70
CA GLU A 169 32.25 11.45 -25.02
C GLU A 169 32.67 10.40 -23.94
N ILE A 170 31.92 9.29 -23.93
CA ILE A 170 32.34 7.86 -23.88
C ILE A 170 33.62 7.47 -23.09
N GLU A 171 33.47 6.59 -22.10
CA GLU A 171 34.25 5.33 -22.05
C GLU A 171 33.50 4.19 -21.36
N SER A 172 33.93 2.94 -21.59
CA SER A 172 33.24 1.72 -21.14
C SER A 172 34.18 0.75 -20.41
N LYS A 173 33.67 0.02 -19.41
CA LYS A 173 34.27 -1.23 -18.91
C LYS A 173 33.22 -2.16 -18.30
N GLN A 174 33.29 -3.44 -18.68
CA GLN A 174 32.69 -4.54 -17.94
C GLN A 174 33.66 -5.02 -16.85
N ASN A 175 33.17 -5.49 -15.71
CA ASN A 175 33.47 -6.86 -15.26
C ASN A 175 32.70 -7.29 -14.00
N HIS A 176 32.47 -8.59 -13.95
CA HIS A 176 31.93 -9.44 -12.87
C HIS A 176 31.87 -8.90 -11.43
N VAL A 177 30.71 -9.06 -10.81
CA VAL A 177 30.56 -9.26 -9.36
C VAL A 177 30.13 -10.70 -9.10
N SER A 178 30.68 -11.33 -8.06
CA SER A 178 30.25 -12.65 -7.58
C SER A 178 30.44 -12.69 -6.06
N SER A 179 29.36 -12.48 -5.32
CA SER A 179 29.34 -12.64 -3.86
C SER A 179 27.92 -12.92 -3.37
N ASN A 180 27.76 -13.98 -2.57
CA ASN A 180 26.53 -14.23 -1.83
C ASN A 180 26.46 -13.28 -0.61
N GLY A 181 25.30 -12.72 -0.34
CA GLY A 181 25.03 -11.92 0.86
C GLY A 181 23.58 -12.11 1.32
N ASN A 182 23.37 -12.84 2.42
CA ASN A 182 22.05 -13.00 3.01
C ASN A 182 21.59 -11.69 3.64
N HIS A 183 20.37 -11.24 3.32
CA HIS A 183 19.75 -10.05 3.91
C HIS A 183 18.44 -10.40 4.61
N ASP A 184 18.52 -10.66 5.92
CA ASP A 184 17.36 -10.79 6.78
C ASP A 184 16.56 -9.48 6.83
N LYS A 185 15.27 -9.55 6.49
CA LYS A 185 14.34 -8.42 6.52
C LYS A 185 13.27 -8.63 7.59
N GLN A 186 13.54 -8.20 8.81
CA GLN A 186 12.51 -8.11 9.86
C GLN A 186 11.46 -7.05 9.46
N GLN A 187 10.21 -7.45 9.25
CA GLN A 187 9.12 -6.55 8.85
C GLN A 187 8.30 -6.10 10.06
N ASN A 188 8.31 -4.80 10.36
CA ASN A 188 7.60 -4.29 11.54
C ASN A 188 6.15 -3.85 11.25
N GLY A 189 5.22 -4.61 11.82
CA GLY A 189 4.45 -4.00 12.91
C GLY A 189 3.13 -3.29 12.61
N THR A 190 2.75 -3.09 11.34
CA THR A 190 1.36 -2.79 10.93
C THR A 190 1.03 -3.62 9.69
N TYR A 191 -0.24 -3.99 9.48
CA TYR A 191 -0.66 -4.75 8.29
C TYR A 191 -0.76 -3.86 7.05
N ASN A 192 0.40 -3.42 6.54
CA ASN A 192 0.52 -3.03 5.12
C ASN A 192 0.54 -4.32 4.28
N ILE A 193 -0.57 -5.05 4.27
CA ILE A 193 -0.85 -6.00 3.21
C ILE A 193 -0.97 -5.13 1.96
N SER A 194 -0.04 -5.26 1.02
CA SER A 194 -0.22 -4.72 -0.33
C SER A 194 -1.28 -5.59 -0.99
N VAL A 195 -2.56 -5.30 -0.72
CA VAL A 195 -3.70 -6.18 -1.03
C VAL A 195 -3.94 -6.18 -2.53
N ASP A 196 -3.14 -6.95 -3.27
CA ASP A 196 -3.16 -6.95 -4.73
C ASP A 196 -4.58 -7.26 -5.25
N PHE A 197 -5.12 -6.35 -6.05
CA PHE A 197 -6.33 -6.59 -6.84
C PHE A 197 -5.90 -7.16 -8.19
N GLY A 198 -5.13 -8.26 -8.12
CA GLY A 198 -4.54 -8.89 -9.28
C GLY A 198 -5.62 -9.29 -10.27
N ALA A 199 -5.44 -8.89 -11.54
CA ALA A 199 -6.43 -9.00 -12.61
C ALA A 199 -6.73 -10.47 -12.99
N ARG A 200 -7.49 -11.19 -12.16
CA ARG A 200 -8.02 -12.52 -12.43
C ARG A 200 -9.25 -12.44 -13.33
N SER A 201 -9.03 -12.23 -14.62
CA SER A 201 -10.03 -12.57 -15.64
C SER A 201 -10.35 -14.07 -15.51
N SER A 202 -11.55 -14.38 -15.00
CA SER A 202 -11.95 -15.76 -14.68
C SER A 202 -13.45 -15.98 -14.83
N THR A 203 -13.84 -16.50 -15.99
CA THR A 203 -15.08 -17.28 -16.16
C THR A 203 -14.82 -18.40 -17.17
N SER A 204 -15.46 -19.56 -17.10
CA SER A 204 -15.59 -20.46 -15.93
C SER A 204 -16.19 -21.77 -16.45
N ASP A 205 -15.41 -22.84 -16.49
CA ASP A 205 -15.95 -24.16 -16.86
C ASP A 205 -16.60 -24.79 -15.62
N THR A 206 -17.92 -25.04 -15.64
CA THR A 206 -18.59 -25.79 -14.56
C THR A 206 -19.88 -26.46 -15.02
N ARG A 207 -19.77 -27.75 -15.36
CA ARG A 207 -20.94 -28.64 -15.51
C ARG A 207 -21.52 -29.00 -14.14
N LYS A 208 -22.85 -28.97 -13.97
CA LYS A 208 -23.56 -29.94 -13.09
C LYS A 208 -25.06 -30.05 -13.41
N LYS A 209 -25.56 -31.28 -13.23
CA LYS A 209 -26.98 -31.72 -13.19
C LYS A 209 -27.53 -31.49 -11.76
N SER A 210 -28.82 -31.54 -11.40
CA SER A 210 -30.14 -31.67 -12.09
C SER A 210 -31.22 -31.13 -11.09
N ASP A 211 -32.52 -31.44 -10.96
CA ASP A 211 -33.52 -32.46 -11.39
C ASP A 211 -34.95 -31.87 -11.18
N LEU A 212 -36.11 -32.45 -11.54
CA LEU A 212 -36.56 -33.25 -12.72
C LEU A 212 -38.04 -33.65 -12.52
N SER A 213 -39.02 -32.97 -13.14
CA SER A 213 -40.39 -33.50 -13.40
C SER A 213 -41.16 -32.56 -14.36
N THR A 214 -42.11 -33.00 -15.20
CA THR A 214 -43.07 -34.11 -15.06
C THR A 214 -43.33 -34.88 -16.38
N LYS A 215 -43.50 -36.22 -16.27
CA LYS A 215 -44.43 -37.15 -16.99
C LYS A 215 -44.59 -37.05 -18.54
N ILE A 216 -44.67 -38.10 -19.37
CA ILE A 216 -44.80 -39.59 -19.27
C ILE A 216 -44.63 -40.14 -20.73
N SER A 217 -44.22 -41.36 -21.12
CA SER A 217 -43.56 -42.53 -20.49
C SER A 217 -43.05 -43.55 -21.56
N LEU A 218 -42.23 -44.53 -21.14
CA LEU A 218 -42.25 -46.01 -21.43
C LEU A 218 -42.98 -46.50 -22.74
N ILE A 219 -42.46 -47.36 -23.63
CA ILE A 219 -41.72 -48.66 -23.52
C ILE A 219 -40.82 -48.90 -24.79
N PRO A 220 -39.76 -49.77 -24.78
CA PRO A 220 -38.74 -49.82 -25.85
C PRO A 220 -38.71 -51.11 -26.73
N SER A 221 -37.93 -51.08 -27.82
CA SER A 221 -37.42 -52.27 -28.55
C SER A 221 -36.09 -51.99 -29.30
N LYS A 222 -35.55 -52.99 -30.02
CA LYS A 222 -34.14 -53.05 -30.51
C LYS A 222 -33.98 -52.83 -32.03
N SER A 223 -32.71 -52.64 -32.40
CA SER A 223 -31.96 -53.20 -33.56
C SER A 223 -32.16 -52.65 -35.00
N SER A 224 -31.00 -52.25 -35.54
CA SER A 224 -30.44 -52.56 -36.89
C SER A 224 -31.04 -51.98 -38.18
N ASP A 225 -30.15 -51.26 -38.87
CA ASP A 225 -29.78 -51.40 -40.29
C ASP A 225 -30.57 -50.69 -41.41
N ASN A 226 -29.79 -49.90 -42.16
CA ASN A 226 -29.71 -49.76 -43.62
C ASN A 226 -30.92 -49.24 -44.44
N ASP A 227 -30.81 -47.97 -44.82
CA ASP A 227 -30.45 -47.54 -46.19
C ASP A 227 -31.33 -47.96 -47.40
N LYS A 228 -31.87 -46.92 -48.07
CA LYS A 228 -32.36 -46.84 -49.47
C LYS A 228 -33.64 -47.60 -49.91
N SER A 229 -34.60 -46.80 -50.37
CA SER A 229 -35.27 -47.04 -51.67
C SER A 229 -35.80 -45.72 -52.25
N ASP A 230 -35.31 -45.32 -53.43
CA ASP A 230 -35.92 -44.25 -54.23
C ASP A 230 -37.11 -44.80 -55.05
N ILE A 231 -38.27 -44.13 -54.99
CA ILE A 231 -39.26 -44.13 -56.08
C ILE A 231 -39.73 -42.69 -56.28
N ASN A 232 -39.96 -42.31 -57.54
CA ASN A 232 -40.12 -40.94 -58.02
C ASN A 232 -41.50 -40.69 -58.65
N SER A 233 -41.75 -39.42 -59.01
CA SER A 233 -42.83 -38.94 -59.90
C SER A 233 -44.26 -38.81 -59.28
N GLU A 234 -45.07 -37.79 -59.61
CA GLU A 234 -44.81 -36.57 -60.42
C GLU A 234 -45.80 -35.41 -60.15
N GLN A 235 -45.64 -34.31 -60.91
CA GLN A 235 -46.42 -33.04 -60.96
C GLN A 235 -46.14 -32.05 -59.80
N SER A 236 -45.53 -30.85 -59.95
CA SER A 236 -45.50 -29.75 -60.96
C SER A 236 -46.63 -28.71 -60.80
N SER A 237 -46.44 -27.38 -60.87
CA SER A 237 -45.28 -26.44 -60.80
C SER A 237 -45.86 -24.99 -60.70
N ASP A 238 -45.20 -23.83 -60.58
CA ASP A 238 -43.80 -23.34 -60.50
C ASP A 238 -43.78 -22.20 -59.42
N ALA A 239 -42.72 -21.78 -58.71
CA ALA A 239 -41.25 -21.78 -58.88
C ALA A 239 -40.61 -20.49 -59.46
N LYS A 240 -39.76 -19.84 -58.63
CA LYS A 240 -38.61 -18.95 -58.97
C LYS A 240 -37.96 -18.48 -57.65
N GLY A 241 -36.66 -18.63 -57.40
CA GLY A 241 -35.64 -19.31 -58.19
C GLY A 241 -34.23 -19.12 -57.61
N ASN A 242 -33.86 -19.87 -56.56
CA ASN A 242 -32.52 -19.80 -55.95
C ASN A 242 -31.42 -20.26 -56.91
N LYS A 243 -30.26 -19.57 -56.91
CA LYS A 243 -29.05 -20.03 -57.63
C LYS A 243 -27.87 -20.25 -56.67
N LYS A 244 -27.25 -21.42 -56.83
CA LYS A 244 -26.10 -21.94 -56.09
C LYS A 244 -24.95 -20.93 -55.96
N PHE A 245 -24.37 -20.81 -54.77
CA PHE A 245 -22.94 -20.57 -54.65
C PHE A 245 -22.19 -21.79 -55.17
N SER A 246 -21.43 -21.64 -56.25
CA SER A 246 -20.50 -22.66 -56.72
C SER A 246 -19.20 -22.60 -55.92
N VAL A 247 -18.82 -23.70 -55.26
CA VAL A 247 -17.46 -23.84 -54.72
C VAL A 247 -16.50 -23.98 -55.90
N THR A 248 -15.91 -22.86 -56.33
CA THR A 248 -14.78 -22.87 -57.26
C THR A 248 -13.59 -23.50 -56.55
N ARG A 249 -12.98 -24.51 -57.19
CA ARG A 249 -11.68 -25.05 -56.75
C ARG A 249 -10.66 -23.91 -56.79
N ILE A 250 -10.13 -23.53 -55.64
CA ILE A 250 -8.94 -22.67 -55.58
C ILE A 250 -7.81 -23.42 -56.28
N SER A 251 -7.35 -22.89 -57.41
CA SER A 251 -6.21 -23.42 -58.14
C SER A 251 -4.95 -23.32 -57.28
N LYS A 252 -4.18 -24.42 -57.19
CA LYS A 252 -2.85 -24.39 -56.58
C LYS A 252 -1.97 -23.33 -57.28
N ALA A 253 -1.06 -22.73 -56.50
CA ALA A 253 0.00 -21.82 -56.93
C ALA A 253 -0.44 -20.44 -57.49
N LYS A 254 -0.80 -19.54 -56.58
CA LYS A 254 -0.25 -18.17 -56.51
C LYS A 254 -0.14 -17.77 -55.04
N SER A 255 0.84 -16.92 -54.70
CA SER A 255 1.10 -16.56 -53.30
C SER A 255 -0.09 -15.80 -52.70
N ILE A 256 -0.56 -16.24 -51.53
CA ILE A 256 -1.39 -15.40 -50.67
C ILE A 256 -0.44 -14.38 -50.05
N ASN A 257 -0.66 -13.09 -50.34
CA ASN A 257 0.18 -11.99 -49.88
C ASN A 257 0.40 -12.05 -48.36
N VAL A 258 1.64 -11.78 -47.91
CA VAL A 258 2.05 -11.80 -46.50
C VAL A 258 1.15 -10.89 -45.68
N ASP A 259 0.86 -9.68 -46.18
CA ASP A 259 -0.03 -8.70 -45.54
C ASP A 259 -1.41 -9.31 -45.18
N PHE A 260 -2.03 -10.04 -46.12
CA PHE A 260 -3.33 -10.69 -45.88
C PHE A 260 -3.23 -11.83 -44.86
N ARG A 261 -2.11 -12.57 -44.84
CA ARG A 261 -1.87 -13.57 -43.79
C ARG A 261 -1.66 -12.90 -42.42
N LEU A 262 -0.95 -11.77 -42.39
CA LEU A 262 -0.66 -11.00 -41.19
C LEU A 262 -1.95 -10.41 -40.58
N SER A 263 -2.74 -9.68 -41.36
CA SER A 263 -4.04 -9.15 -40.92
C SER A 263 -4.98 -10.25 -40.44
N ARG A 264 -5.04 -11.40 -41.13
CA ARG A 264 -5.83 -12.56 -40.69
C ARG A 264 -5.27 -13.18 -39.41
N GLY A 265 -3.95 -13.22 -39.23
CA GLY A 265 -3.31 -13.67 -37.99
C GLY A 265 -3.69 -12.78 -36.81
N ILE A 266 -3.61 -11.46 -36.98
CA ILE A 266 -4.00 -10.45 -35.97
C ILE A 266 -5.50 -10.56 -35.63
N ALA A 267 -6.38 -10.70 -36.64
CA ALA A 267 -7.80 -10.95 -36.41
C ALA A 267 -8.04 -12.22 -35.56
N GLN A 268 -7.33 -13.31 -35.84
CA GLN A 268 -7.40 -14.53 -35.03
C GLN A 268 -6.84 -14.37 -33.60
N VAL A 269 -5.94 -13.41 -33.32
CA VAL A 269 -5.57 -13.05 -31.94
C VAL A 269 -6.72 -12.31 -31.26
N ASN A 270 -7.31 -11.31 -31.92
CA ASN A 270 -8.39 -10.50 -31.39
C ASN A 270 -9.68 -11.31 -31.15
N GLU A 271 -9.94 -12.34 -31.96
CA GLU A 271 -11.01 -13.32 -31.78
C GLU A 271 -10.72 -14.39 -30.70
N GLY A 272 -9.57 -14.33 -30.02
CA GLY A 272 -9.15 -15.33 -29.02
C GLY A 272 -8.72 -16.69 -29.59
N GLN A 273 -8.60 -16.81 -30.92
CA GLN A 273 -8.28 -18.05 -31.62
C GLN A 273 -6.75 -18.29 -31.70
N TYR A 274 -6.04 -18.14 -30.58
CA TYR A 274 -4.58 -18.05 -30.50
C TYR A 274 -3.83 -19.19 -31.23
N ALA A 275 -4.31 -20.44 -31.13
CA ALA A 275 -3.69 -21.57 -31.83
C ALA A 275 -3.77 -21.47 -33.36
N ARG A 276 -4.84 -20.86 -33.90
CA ARG A 276 -4.97 -20.56 -35.34
C ARG A 276 -4.11 -19.38 -35.73
N ALA A 277 -4.06 -18.34 -34.90
CA ALA A 277 -3.16 -17.19 -35.09
C ALA A 277 -1.69 -17.63 -35.18
N ILE A 278 -1.21 -18.40 -34.18
CA ILE A 278 0.14 -19.00 -34.16
C ILE A 278 0.41 -19.79 -35.45
N SER A 279 -0.51 -20.69 -35.85
CA SER A 279 -0.35 -21.47 -37.08
C SER A 279 -0.31 -20.63 -38.37
N ILE A 280 -0.91 -19.44 -38.38
CA ILE A 280 -0.84 -18.48 -39.49
C ILE A 280 0.49 -17.71 -39.47
N PHE A 281 0.93 -17.22 -38.31
CA PHE A 281 2.25 -16.58 -38.18
C PHE A 281 3.38 -17.57 -38.48
N ASP A 282 3.26 -18.84 -38.09
CA ASP A 282 4.16 -19.92 -38.47
C ASP A 282 4.23 -20.17 -39.98
N GLN A 283 3.24 -19.76 -40.77
CA GLN A 283 3.30 -19.83 -42.24
C GLN A 283 4.10 -18.66 -42.82
N ILE A 284 4.05 -17.48 -42.18
CA ILE A 284 4.87 -16.31 -42.55
C ILE A 284 6.33 -16.56 -42.13
N LEU A 285 6.54 -17.02 -40.89
CA LEU A 285 7.86 -17.26 -40.28
C LEU A 285 8.58 -18.52 -40.81
N ARG A 286 7.96 -19.24 -41.76
CA ARG A 286 8.61 -20.25 -42.61
C ARG A 286 9.05 -19.70 -43.97
N GLU A 287 8.52 -18.56 -44.39
CA GLU A 287 8.91 -17.86 -45.62
C GLU A 287 9.97 -16.78 -45.30
N ASP A 288 9.82 -16.06 -44.18
CA ASP A 288 10.82 -15.17 -43.58
C ASP A 288 10.85 -15.35 -42.04
N PRO A 289 11.84 -16.09 -41.48
CA PRO A 289 11.96 -16.32 -40.03
C PRO A 289 12.20 -15.08 -39.16
N THR A 290 12.51 -13.95 -39.78
CA THR A 290 12.87 -12.67 -39.14
C THR A 290 11.75 -11.62 -39.19
N TYR A 291 10.68 -11.86 -39.95
CA TYR A 291 9.60 -10.90 -40.23
C TYR A 291 8.98 -10.31 -38.93
N PRO A 292 9.26 -9.05 -38.58
CA PRO A 292 9.03 -8.52 -37.22
C PRO A 292 7.56 -8.55 -36.79
N GLU A 293 6.64 -8.19 -37.68
CA GLU A 293 5.21 -8.07 -37.37
C GLU A 293 4.57 -9.45 -37.12
N ALA A 294 5.07 -10.51 -37.76
CA ALA A 294 4.61 -11.89 -37.50
C ALA A 294 5.25 -12.47 -36.22
N LEU A 295 6.48 -12.06 -35.88
CA LEU A 295 7.09 -12.37 -34.58
C LEU A 295 6.32 -11.69 -33.43
N VAL A 296 5.98 -10.41 -33.56
CA VAL A 296 5.12 -9.68 -32.59
C VAL A 296 3.73 -10.31 -32.52
N GLY A 297 3.12 -10.64 -33.66
CA GLY A 297 1.82 -11.32 -33.70
C GLY A 297 1.82 -12.67 -33.00
N ARG A 298 2.83 -13.52 -33.26
CA ARG A 298 2.96 -14.84 -32.63
C ARG A 298 3.32 -14.74 -31.15
N GLY A 299 4.22 -13.84 -30.79
CA GLY A 299 4.57 -13.56 -29.40
C GLY A 299 3.35 -13.08 -28.60
N THR A 300 2.51 -12.22 -29.18
CA THR A 300 1.27 -11.76 -28.54
C THR A 300 0.28 -12.91 -28.35
N ALA A 301 0.15 -13.81 -29.32
CA ALA A 301 -0.66 -15.02 -29.19
C ALA A 301 -0.14 -15.99 -28.10
N TYR A 302 1.19 -16.11 -27.94
CA TYR A 302 1.80 -16.85 -26.83
C TYR A 302 1.55 -16.17 -25.47
N ALA A 303 1.64 -14.84 -25.39
CA ALA A 303 1.37 -14.09 -24.17
C ALA A 303 -0.07 -14.29 -23.68
N PHE A 304 -1.07 -14.23 -24.57
CA PHE A 304 -2.46 -14.53 -24.23
C PHE A 304 -2.70 -16.00 -23.81
N LYS A 305 -1.91 -16.94 -24.34
CA LYS A 305 -1.87 -18.33 -23.85
C LYS A 305 -1.15 -18.51 -22.51
N ARG A 306 -0.56 -17.45 -21.94
CA ARG A 306 0.35 -17.44 -20.77
C ARG A 306 1.67 -18.19 -20.99
N GLU A 307 2.06 -18.40 -22.24
CA GLU A 307 3.36 -18.99 -22.62
C GLU A 307 4.42 -17.88 -22.72
N LEU A 308 4.64 -17.17 -21.60
CA LEU A 308 5.35 -15.89 -21.54
C LEU A 308 6.81 -15.97 -22.02
N ASP A 309 7.53 -17.05 -21.71
CA ASP A 309 8.91 -17.26 -22.21
C ASP A 309 8.97 -17.33 -23.73
N SER A 310 7.97 -17.98 -24.35
CA SER A 310 7.86 -18.08 -25.82
C SER A 310 7.48 -16.74 -26.44
N ALA A 311 6.67 -15.94 -25.74
CA ALA A 311 6.38 -14.57 -26.15
C ALA A 311 7.64 -13.69 -26.12
N ILE A 312 8.38 -13.69 -25.00
CA ILE A 312 9.63 -12.93 -24.80
C ILE A 312 10.70 -13.34 -25.83
N ALA A 313 10.80 -14.63 -26.15
CA ALA A 313 11.71 -15.14 -27.17
C ALA A 313 11.40 -14.60 -28.58
N ASP A 314 10.12 -14.52 -28.96
CA ASP A 314 9.73 -13.99 -30.28
C ASP A 314 9.79 -12.45 -30.33
N PHE A 315 9.38 -11.73 -29.28
CA PHE A 315 9.57 -10.28 -29.21
C PHE A 315 11.07 -9.90 -29.26
N THR A 316 11.94 -10.70 -28.63
CA THR A 316 13.39 -10.48 -28.69
C THR A 316 13.94 -10.67 -30.11
N LYS A 317 13.44 -11.64 -30.88
CA LYS A 317 13.79 -11.77 -32.31
C LYS A 317 13.27 -10.60 -33.14
N ALA A 318 12.06 -10.12 -32.87
CA ALA A 318 11.50 -8.96 -33.55
C ALA A 318 12.37 -7.71 -33.33
N ILE A 319 12.80 -7.47 -32.08
CA ILE A 319 13.74 -6.40 -31.71
C ILE A 319 15.12 -6.60 -32.34
N GLN A 320 15.62 -7.84 -32.45
CA GLN A 320 16.89 -8.13 -33.12
C GLN A 320 16.82 -7.88 -34.64
N SER A 321 15.68 -8.14 -35.28
CA SER A 321 15.49 -7.87 -36.72
C SER A 321 15.12 -6.42 -37.02
N ASN A 322 14.45 -5.73 -36.09
CA ASN A 322 14.10 -4.31 -36.19
C ASN A 322 14.17 -3.65 -34.81
N PRO A 323 15.33 -3.07 -34.43
CA PRO A 323 15.50 -2.38 -33.15
C PRO A 323 14.55 -1.20 -32.94
N SER A 324 13.97 -0.65 -34.01
CA SER A 324 13.01 0.47 -33.99
C SER A 324 11.55 0.05 -33.83
N ALA A 325 11.26 -1.24 -33.63
CA ALA A 325 9.90 -1.74 -33.44
C ALA A 325 9.40 -1.49 -32.01
N GLY A 326 8.91 -0.26 -31.72
CA GLY A 326 8.40 0.15 -30.40
C GLY A 326 7.41 -0.84 -29.76
N GLU A 327 6.37 -1.25 -30.50
CA GLU A 327 5.40 -2.27 -30.05
C GLU A 327 6.07 -3.58 -29.59
N ALA A 328 7.18 -4.02 -30.21
CA ALA A 328 7.91 -5.21 -29.76
C ALA A 328 8.60 -5.01 -28.41
N TRP A 329 9.15 -3.82 -28.16
CA TRP A 329 9.67 -3.43 -26.84
C TRP A 329 8.56 -3.38 -25.80
N LYS A 330 7.43 -2.70 -26.07
CA LYS A 330 6.26 -2.67 -25.17
C LYS A 330 5.79 -4.06 -24.80
N ARG A 331 5.55 -4.92 -25.79
CA ARG A 331 5.02 -6.27 -25.59
C ARG A 331 5.98 -7.17 -24.81
N ARG A 332 7.31 -7.03 -25.02
CA ARG A 332 8.30 -7.72 -24.18
C ARG A 332 8.29 -7.21 -22.75
N GLY A 333 8.21 -5.89 -22.55
CA GLY A 333 8.06 -5.27 -21.23
C GLY A 333 6.82 -5.77 -20.48
N GLN A 334 5.65 -5.83 -21.13
CA GLN A 334 4.42 -6.41 -20.58
C GLN A 334 4.58 -7.88 -20.19
N ALA A 335 5.17 -8.71 -21.05
CA ALA A 335 5.39 -10.13 -20.76
C ALA A 335 6.37 -10.35 -19.59
N ARG A 336 7.41 -9.52 -19.50
CA ARG A 336 8.39 -9.49 -18.40
C ARG A 336 7.78 -9.06 -17.07
N ALA A 337 6.98 -8.00 -17.08
CA ALA A 337 6.20 -7.56 -15.94
C ALA A 337 5.25 -8.66 -15.41
N ALA A 338 4.72 -9.50 -16.31
CA ALA A 338 3.89 -10.65 -15.95
C ALA A 338 4.67 -11.86 -15.39
N LEU A 339 5.97 -12.00 -15.71
CA LEU A 339 6.89 -12.95 -15.06
C LEU A 339 7.50 -12.42 -13.74
N GLY A 340 7.49 -11.11 -13.53
CA GLY A 340 8.13 -10.44 -12.39
C GLY A 340 9.54 -9.89 -12.67
N GLU A 341 10.02 -9.98 -13.91
CA GLU A 341 11.25 -9.33 -14.43
C GLU A 341 11.07 -7.80 -14.49
N SER A 342 10.93 -7.16 -13.32
CA SER A 342 10.44 -5.78 -13.20
C SER A 342 11.44 -4.75 -13.70
N ALA A 343 12.74 -4.95 -13.49
CA ALA A 343 13.78 -4.03 -13.95
C ALA A 343 13.92 -4.07 -15.48
N GLU A 344 13.94 -5.28 -16.04
CA GLU A 344 13.97 -5.53 -17.47
C GLU A 344 12.69 -5.04 -18.17
N ALA A 345 11.53 -5.16 -17.51
CA ALA A 345 10.28 -4.57 -17.97
C ALA A 345 10.31 -3.04 -18.01
N ILE A 346 10.82 -2.39 -16.95
CA ILE A 346 10.98 -0.92 -16.93
C ILE A 346 11.94 -0.46 -18.05
N ALA A 347 13.04 -1.19 -18.28
CA ALA A 347 13.97 -0.90 -19.37
C ALA A 347 13.30 -1.03 -20.75
N ASP A 348 12.56 -2.11 -21.00
CA ASP A 348 11.84 -2.33 -22.26
C ASP A 348 10.71 -1.30 -22.49
N LEU A 349 9.93 -0.99 -21.46
CA LEU A 349 8.85 0.01 -21.55
C LEU A 349 9.43 1.43 -21.75
N THR A 350 10.53 1.76 -21.08
CA THR A 350 11.26 3.02 -21.31
C THR A 350 11.80 3.10 -22.72
N LYS A 351 12.33 2.00 -23.27
CA LYS A 351 12.78 1.96 -24.66
C LYS A 351 11.62 2.10 -25.66
N SER A 352 10.43 1.62 -25.30
CA SER A 352 9.23 1.85 -26.12
C SER A 352 8.76 3.31 -26.11
N LEU A 353 8.93 4.04 -25.00
CA LEU A 353 8.61 5.48 -24.92
C LEU A 353 9.56 6.36 -25.76
N GLU A 354 10.76 5.89 -26.12
CA GLU A 354 11.61 6.60 -27.11
C GLU A 354 10.97 6.61 -28.51
N PHE A 355 10.08 5.66 -28.82
CA PHE A 355 9.38 5.57 -30.10
C PHE A 355 7.95 6.14 -30.04
N GLU A 356 7.29 6.07 -28.89
CA GLU A 356 5.94 6.62 -28.64
C GLU A 356 5.91 7.46 -27.33
N PRO A 357 6.44 8.70 -27.31
CA PRO A 357 6.63 9.46 -26.06
C PRO A 357 5.35 9.76 -25.27
N ASP A 358 4.24 10.02 -25.97
CA ASP A 358 2.94 10.37 -25.38
C ASP A 358 1.98 9.16 -25.27
N SER A 359 2.52 7.94 -25.16
CA SER A 359 1.73 6.70 -25.12
C SER A 359 1.19 6.42 -23.70
N ALA A 360 -0.07 6.78 -23.45
CA ALA A 360 -0.75 6.54 -22.17
C ALA A 360 -0.74 5.05 -21.74
N ASP A 361 -0.80 4.12 -22.70
CA ASP A 361 -0.69 2.67 -22.52
C ASP A 361 0.65 2.28 -21.88
N ILE A 362 1.77 2.76 -22.44
CA ILE A 362 3.11 2.45 -21.92
C ILE A 362 3.35 3.13 -20.56
N LEU A 363 2.88 4.37 -20.39
CA LEU A 363 2.98 5.09 -19.11
C LEU A 363 2.17 4.40 -18.00
N HIS A 364 0.97 3.89 -18.31
CA HIS A 364 0.16 3.12 -17.36
C HIS A 364 0.90 1.85 -16.90
N GLU A 365 1.42 1.06 -17.84
CA GLU A 365 2.14 -0.19 -17.54
C GLU A 365 3.45 0.08 -16.78
N ARG A 366 4.27 1.03 -17.23
CA ARG A 366 5.54 1.36 -16.55
C ARG A 366 5.29 1.90 -15.15
N GLY A 367 4.24 2.72 -14.98
CA GLY A 367 3.78 3.19 -13.67
C GLY A 367 3.35 2.07 -12.72
N ILE A 368 2.67 1.04 -13.21
CA ILE A 368 2.32 -0.17 -12.42
C ILE A 368 3.57 -0.97 -12.04
N VAL A 369 4.53 -1.14 -12.95
CA VAL A 369 5.78 -1.88 -12.65
C VAL A 369 6.64 -1.12 -11.65
N ASN A 370 6.79 0.21 -11.82
CA ASN A 370 7.44 1.09 -10.85
C ASN A 370 6.77 1.00 -9.46
N PHE A 371 5.44 1.00 -9.40
CA PHE A 371 4.70 0.84 -8.14
C PHE A 371 4.98 -0.52 -7.47
N LYS A 372 5.02 -1.61 -8.24
CA LYS A 372 5.34 -2.96 -7.74
C LYS A 372 6.80 -3.08 -7.27
N LEU A 373 7.73 -2.41 -7.97
CA LEU A 373 9.14 -2.28 -7.57
C LEU A 373 9.33 -1.37 -6.33
N LYS A 374 8.30 -0.61 -5.97
CA LYS A 374 8.25 0.37 -4.85
C LYS A 374 9.03 1.65 -5.12
N ASP A 375 9.24 1.98 -6.40
CA ASP A 375 9.52 3.34 -6.85
C ASP A 375 8.20 4.10 -7.03
N TYR A 376 7.66 4.58 -5.91
CA TYR A 376 6.41 5.33 -5.87
C TYR A 376 6.54 6.73 -6.47
N TYR A 377 7.75 7.31 -6.55
CA TYR A 377 7.97 8.59 -7.24
C TYR A 377 7.89 8.41 -8.76
N ALA A 378 8.63 7.47 -9.34
CA ALA A 378 8.55 7.16 -10.77
C ALA A 378 7.14 6.69 -11.17
N ALA A 379 6.49 5.87 -10.33
CA ALA A 379 5.09 5.50 -10.52
C ALA A 379 4.15 6.70 -10.48
N THR A 380 4.34 7.63 -9.55
CA THR A 380 3.50 8.85 -9.47
C THR A 380 3.69 9.73 -10.71
N GLU A 381 4.90 9.85 -11.24
CA GLU A 381 5.19 10.59 -12.48
C GLU A 381 4.52 9.95 -13.69
N ASP A 382 4.80 8.67 -13.96
CA ASP A 382 4.22 7.89 -15.07
C ASP A 382 2.69 7.92 -15.06
N LEU A 383 2.08 7.64 -13.92
CA LEU A 383 0.63 7.59 -13.79
C LEU A 383 0.01 9.00 -13.83
N SER A 384 0.71 10.04 -13.37
CA SER A 384 0.29 11.44 -13.53
C SER A 384 0.43 11.94 -14.97
N ALA A 385 1.31 11.36 -15.78
CA ALA A 385 1.37 11.63 -17.22
C ALA A 385 0.23 10.88 -17.94
N CYS A 386 0.05 9.59 -17.66
CA CYS A 386 -1.03 8.77 -18.18
C CYS A 386 -2.41 9.45 -18.02
N VAL A 387 -2.81 9.86 -16.80
CA VAL A 387 -4.15 10.44 -16.56
C VAL A 387 -4.37 11.85 -17.14
N LYS A 388 -3.33 12.48 -17.70
CA LYS A 388 -3.49 13.73 -18.48
C LYS A 388 -3.82 13.45 -19.94
N LEU A 389 -3.26 12.37 -20.48
CA LEU A 389 -3.43 11.89 -21.85
C LEU A 389 -4.74 11.11 -21.99
N ASP A 390 -4.94 10.09 -21.17
CA ASP A 390 -6.19 9.33 -21.04
C ASP A 390 -6.88 9.66 -19.71
N LYS A 391 -7.92 10.49 -19.79
CA LYS A 391 -8.69 11.00 -18.64
C LYS A 391 -9.77 10.04 -18.14
N ASP A 392 -10.01 8.94 -18.86
CA ASP A 392 -11.00 7.92 -18.52
C ASP A 392 -10.34 6.61 -18.03
N ASN A 393 -9.01 6.59 -17.90
CA ASN A 393 -8.27 5.46 -17.34
C ASN A 393 -8.43 5.37 -15.80
N LYS A 394 -9.55 4.77 -15.37
CA LYS A 394 -9.85 4.44 -13.97
C LYS A 394 -8.78 3.57 -13.28
N SER A 395 -8.03 2.76 -14.03
CA SER A 395 -6.93 1.94 -13.49
C SER A 395 -5.73 2.82 -13.14
N ALA A 396 -5.30 3.69 -14.06
CA ALA A 396 -4.22 4.64 -13.82
C ALA A 396 -4.53 5.57 -12.63
N TYR A 397 -5.75 6.09 -12.53
CA TYR A 397 -6.20 6.86 -11.37
C TYR A 397 -6.15 6.06 -10.05
N THR A 398 -6.41 4.75 -10.09
CA THR A 398 -6.38 3.90 -8.89
C THR A 398 -4.96 3.64 -8.43
N TYR A 399 -4.05 3.25 -9.34
CA TYR A 399 -2.63 3.09 -9.00
C TYR A 399 -1.96 4.42 -8.63
N LEU A 400 -2.37 5.53 -9.25
CA LEU A 400 -1.92 6.88 -8.88
C LEU A 400 -2.30 7.21 -7.43
N GLY A 401 -3.52 6.86 -7.01
CA GLY A 401 -3.94 6.99 -5.62
C GLY A 401 -3.08 6.17 -4.64
N MET A 402 -2.73 4.94 -5.01
CA MET A 402 -1.84 4.07 -4.20
C MET A 402 -0.41 4.60 -4.11
N ALA A 403 0.15 5.09 -5.22
CA ALA A 403 1.48 5.69 -5.27
C ALA A 403 1.54 6.98 -4.44
N LEU A 404 0.57 7.89 -4.64
CA LEU A 404 0.43 9.12 -3.86
C LEU A 404 0.24 8.85 -2.36
N SER A 405 -0.53 7.82 -1.98
CA SER A 405 -0.68 7.44 -0.57
C SER A 405 0.65 6.99 0.04
N SER A 406 1.44 6.21 -0.70
CA SER A 406 2.78 5.78 -0.28
C SER A 406 3.75 6.96 -0.17
N VAL A 407 3.67 7.93 -1.08
CA VAL A 407 4.40 9.22 -1.04
C VAL A 407 3.84 10.18 0.01
N GLY A 408 2.80 9.80 0.78
CA GLY A 408 2.19 10.58 1.86
C GLY A 408 1.27 11.72 1.41
N GLU A 409 1.00 11.84 0.11
CA GLU A 409 0.13 12.84 -0.52
C GLU A 409 -1.35 12.47 -0.38
N HIS A 410 -1.77 12.11 0.84
CA HIS A 410 -3.05 11.42 1.12
C HIS A 410 -4.31 12.13 0.61
N LYS A 411 -4.29 13.47 0.46
CA LYS A 411 -5.40 14.23 -0.16
C LYS A 411 -5.50 13.98 -1.66
N LYS A 412 -4.38 14.07 -2.39
CA LYS A 412 -4.31 13.77 -3.83
C LYS A 412 -4.62 12.29 -4.09
N ALA A 413 -4.27 11.41 -3.14
CA ALA A 413 -4.65 10.00 -3.19
C ALA A 413 -6.17 9.79 -3.08
N GLU A 414 -6.83 10.46 -2.13
CA GLU A 414 -8.30 10.48 -2.01
C GLU A 414 -8.96 11.03 -3.29
N GLU A 415 -8.45 12.14 -3.83
CA GLU A 415 -8.92 12.73 -5.09
C GLU A 415 -8.77 11.79 -6.30
N ALA A 416 -7.64 11.09 -6.43
CA ALA A 416 -7.38 10.16 -7.53
C ALA A 416 -8.29 8.92 -7.47
N HIS A 417 -8.48 8.32 -6.29
CA HIS A 417 -9.43 7.23 -6.13
C HIS A 417 -10.88 7.67 -6.39
N MET A 418 -11.27 8.86 -5.92
CA MET A 418 -12.58 9.44 -6.23
C MET A 418 -12.77 9.73 -7.72
N LYS A 419 -11.70 10.00 -8.48
CA LYS A 419 -11.76 10.11 -9.96
C LYS A 419 -12.01 8.76 -10.63
N ALA A 420 -11.32 7.70 -10.22
CA ALA A 420 -11.61 6.35 -10.72
C ALA A 420 -13.07 5.93 -10.47
N ILE A 421 -13.61 6.24 -9.28
CA ILE A 421 -15.02 6.00 -8.91
C ILE A 421 -16.00 6.90 -9.69
N GLN A 422 -15.59 8.13 -10.05
CA GLN A 422 -16.41 9.02 -10.87
C GLN A 422 -16.55 8.51 -12.31
N ILE A 423 -15.49 7.89 -12.85
CA ILE A 423 -15.48 7.29 -14.20
C ILE A 423 -16.30 5.99 -14.22
N ASP A 424 -16.11 5.11 -13.23
CA ASP A 424 -16.89 3.89 -13.08
C ASP A 424 -17.24 3.61 -11.61
N GLN A 425 -18.48 3.93 -11.25
CA GLN A 425 -19.00 3.72 -9.90
C GLN A 425 -19.01 2.24 -9.47
N LYS A 426 -18.91 1.28 -10.40
CA LYS A 426 -18.89 -0.16 -10.13
C LYS A 426 -17.47 -0.74 -10.06
N PHE A 427 -16.41 0.08 -10.19
CA PHE A 427 -15.04 -0.40 -10.13
C PHE A 427 -14.63 -0.74 -8.69
N LEU A 428 -14.70 -2.03 -8.33
CA LEU A 428 -14.52 -2.56 -6.97
C LEU A 428 -13.14 -2.22 -6.39
N GLU A 429 -12.13 -2.21 -7.24
CA GLU A 429 -10.73 -1.92 -6.95
C GLU A 429 -10.57 -0.52 -6.36
N ALA A 430 -11.13 0.51 -7.02
CA ALA A 430 -11.03 1.89 -6.56
C ALA A 430 -11.71 2.11 -5.21
N TRP A 431 -12.89 1.53 -4.99
CA TRP A 431 -13.57 1.54 -3.69
C TRP A 431 -12.79 0.79 -2.60
N GLY A 432 -12.16 -0.34 -2.96
CA GLY A 432 -11.35 -1.14 -2.04
C GLY A 432 -10.05 -0.43 -1.62
N HIS A 433 -9.36 0.21 -2.54
CA HIS A 433 -8.17 1.01 -2.24
C HIS A 433 -8.50 2.30 -1.49
N LEU A 434 -9.61 2.98 -1.82
CA LEU A 434 -10.09 4.12 -1.05
C LEU A 434 -10.46 3.73 0.38
N ALA A 435 -11.10 2.58 0.56
CA ALA A 435 -11.33 2.03 1.90
C ALA A 435 -10.02 1.79 2.66
N GLN A 436 -8.99 1.22 2.02
CA GLN A 436 -7.68 1.00 2.64
C GLN A 436 -7.01 2.32 3.05
N LEU A 437 -6.98 3.33 2.17
CA LEU A 437 -6.49 4.68 2.49
C LEU A 437 -7.19 5.25 3.74
N TYR A 438 -8.50 5.06 3.87
CA TYR A 438 -9.23 5.48 5.08
C TYR A 438 -8.94 4.60 6.31
N GLN A 439 -8.59 3.31 6.17
CA GLN A 439 -8.10 2.50 7.29
C GLN A 439 -6.73 2.98 7.78
N ASP A 440 -5.81 3.27 6.85
CA ASP A 440 -4.46 3.75 7.12
C ASP A 440 -4.48 5.14 7.78
N LEU A 441 -5.41 6.00 7.38
CA LEU A 441 -5.71 7.28 8.01
C LEU A 441 -6.56 7.17 9.31
N ALA A 442 -6.93 5.95 9.74
CA ALA A 442 -7.81 5.65 10.86
C ALA A 442 -9.25 6.21 10.79
N ASN A 443 -9.70 6.65 9.61
CA ASN A 443 -11.07 7.09 9.35
C ASN A 443 -12.03 5.91 9.16
N SER A 444 -12.27 5.18 10.26
CA SER A 444 -13.14 4.01 10.32
C SER A 444 -14.54 4.23 9.71
N LYS A 445 -15.12 5.44 9.82
CA LYS A 445 -16.43 5.73 9.21
C LYS A 445 -16.35 5.67 7.68
N LYS A 446 -15.51 6.51 7.05
CA LYS A 446 -15.41 6.52 5.58
C LYS A 446 -14.99 5.16 5.03
N ALA A 447 -14.13 4.43 5.74
CA ALA A 447 -13.71 3.08 5.36
C ALA A 447 -14.89 2.07 5.38
N LEU A 448 -15.74 2.09 6.42
CA LEU A 448 -16.95 1.26 6.46
C LEU A 448 -17.95 1.63 5.36
N ASP A 449 -18.14 2.93 5.09
CA ASP A 449 -19.03 3.43 4.04
C ASP A 449 -18.57 2.92 2.65
N CYS A 450 -17.27 2.98 2.35
CA CYS A 450 -16.69 2.45 1.10
C CYS A 450 -16.84 0.92 0.99
N LEU A 451 -16.55 0.17 2.06
CA LEU A 451 -16.70 -1.29 2.08
C LEU A 451 -18.15 -1.75 1.98
N GLN A 452 -19.10 -0.91 2.44
CA GLN A 452 -20.52 -1.16 2.24
C GLN A 452 -20.93 -0.93 0.77
N HIS A 453 -20.28 -0.02 0.03
CA HIS A 453 -20.47 0.10 -1.42
C HIS A 453 -19.84 -1.06 -2.20
N VAL A 454 -18.62 -1.51 -1.86
CA VAL A 454 -17.99 -2.73 -2.43
C VAL A 454 -18.97 -3.91 -2.38
N LEU A 455 -19.57 -4.16 -1.22
CA LEU A 455 -20.50 -5.28 -1.00
C LEU A 455 -21.94 -5.03 -1.52
N GLN A 456 -22.27 -3.82 -1.97
CA GLN A 456 -23.48 -3.52 -2.74
C GLN A 456 -23.27 -3.77 -4.25
N ILE A 457 -22.05 -3.51 -4.75
CA ILE A 457 -21.68 -3.74 -6.15
C ILE A 457 -21.53 -5.25 -6.41
N ASP A 458 -20.78 -5.97 -5.57
CA ASP A 458 -20.76 -7.44 -5.56
C ASP A 458 -20.80 -8.03 -4.15
N SER A 459 -21.97 -8.58 -3.81
CA SER A 459 -22.22 -9.33 -2.57
C SER A 459 -21.44 -10.65 -2.46
N ARG A 460 -20.78 -11.12 -3.52
CA ARG A 460 -19.89 -12.30 -3.54
C ARG A 460 -18.41 -11.93 -3.56
N PHE A 461 -18.05 -10.65 -3.41
CA PHE A 461 -16.65 -10.25 -3.37
C PHE A 461 -16.02 -10.58 -2.00
N ALA A 462 -15.47 -11.78 -1.85
CA ALA A 462 -14.89 -12.30 -0.59
C ALA A 462 -13.89 -11.32 0.06
N LYS A 463 -13.06 -10.65 -0.76
CA LYS A 463 -12.10 -9.63 -0.34
C LYS A 463 -12.75 -8.41 0.34
N GLY A 464 -13.98 -8.04 -0.04
CA GLY A 464 -14.75 -6.99 0.63
C GLY A 464 -15.12 -7.36 2.07
N TYR A 465 -15.51 -8.61 2.30
CA TYR A 465 -15.76 -9.15 3.65
C TYR A 465 -14.45 -9.28 4.46
N HIS A 466 -13.34 -9.66 3.82
CA HIS A 466 -12.03 -9.67 4.47
C HIS A 466 -11.66 -8.27 5.00
N LEU A 467 -11.65 -7.26 4.12
CA LEU A 467 -11.26 -5.89 4.48
C LEU A 467 -12.18 -5.27 5.54
N ARG A 468 -13.48 -5.60 5.54
CA ARG A 468 -14.41 -5.15 6.59
C ARG A 468 -14.22 -5.90 7.90
N GLY A 469 -13.96 -7.21 7.84
CA GLY A 469 -13.56 -8.01 9.00
C GLY A 469 -12.27 -7.51 9.65
N LEU A 470 -11.28 -7.08 8.85
CA LEU A 470 -10.01 -6.51 9.32
C LEU A 470 -10.23 -5.20 10.08
N LEU A 471 -11.02 -4.27 9.52
CA LEU A 471 -11.38 -3.03 10.19
C LEU A 471 -12.17 -3.27 11.49
N LEU A 472 -13.14 -4.19 11.46
CA LEU A 472 -13.94 -4.55 12.65
C LEU A 472 -13.08 -5.23 13.73
N HIS A 473 -12.12 -6.08 13.36
CA HIS A 473 -11.12 -6.64 14.27
C HIS A 473 -10.26 -5.54 14.91
N ALA A 474 -9.70 -4.63 14.11
CA ALA A 474 -8.88 -3.53 14.59
C ALA A 474 -9.62 -2.60 15.57
N MET A 475 -10.94 -2.41 15.39
CA MET A 475 -11.81 -1.64 16.29
C MET A 475 -12.28 -2.42 17.54
N GLY A 476 -11.90 -3.68 17.69
CA GLY A 476 -12.31 -4.56 18.80
C GLY A 476 -13.75 -5.11 18.68
N ASP A 477 -14.38 -5.02 17.50
CA ASP A 477 -15.71 -5.59 17.21
C ASP A 477 -15.60 -6.98 16.56
N HIS A 478 -14.88 -7.87 17.26
CA HIS A 478 -14.61 -9.24 16.82
C HIS A 478 -15.91 -10.03 16.52
N ARG A 479 -17.04 -9.69 17.17
CA ARG A 479 -18.33 -10.38 16.94
C ARG A 479 -18.96 -10.05 15.59
N ASN A 480 -18.77 -8.84 15.07
CA ASN A 480 -19.20 -8.51 13.71
C ASN A 480 -18.13 -8.95 12.69
N ALA A 481 -16.85 -8.86 13.01
CA ALA A 481 -15.77 -9.42 12.19
C ALA A 481 -15.96 -10.92 11.90
N ILE A 482 -16.31 -11.74 12.92
CA ILE A 482 -16.58 -13.18 12.74
C ILE A 482 -17.72 -13.44 11.73
N LYS A 483 -18.73 -12.58 11.66
CA LYS A 483 -19.84 -12.72 10.70
C LYS A 483 -19.33 -12.49 9.28
N ASP A 484 -18.69 -11.34 9.04
CA ASP A 484 -18.17 -10.99 7.71
C ASP A 484 -17.15 -12.03 7.23
N LEU A 485 -16.17 -12.38 8.05
CA LEU A 485 -15.13 -13.36 7.71
C LEU A 485 -15.72 -14.76 7.50
N SER A 486 -16.82 -15.12 8.16
CA SER A 486 -17.54 -16.36 7.87
C SER A 486 -18.27 -16.31 6.54
N ILE A 487 -18.85 -15.17 6.14
CA ILE A 487 -19.45 -15.00 4.80
C ILE A 487 -18.36 -15.10 3.74
N GLY A 488 -17.21 -14.41 3.93
CA GLY A 488 -16.03 -14.56 3.07
C GLY A 488 -15.61 -16.02 2.88
N LEU A 489 -15.54 -16.79 3.97
CA LEU A 489 -15.21 -18.22 3.94
C LEU A 489 -16.32 -19.15 3.41
N THR A 490 -17.57 -18.67 3.25
CA THR A 490 -18.59 -19.40 2.46
C THR A 490 -18.46 -19.17 0.96
N ILE A 491 -17.71 -18.14 0.54
CA ILE A 491 -17.43 -17.83 -0.86
C ILE A 491 -16.08 -18.44 -1.28
N GLU A 492 -15.03 -18.19 -0.51
CA GLU A 492 -13.67 -18.69 -0.72
C GLU A 492 -13.18 -19.42 0.54
N SER A 493 -13.47 -20.71 0.65
CA SER A 493 -13.16 -21.51 1.85
C SER A 493 -11.67 -21.68 2.13
N SER A 494 -10.82 -21.45 1.13
CA SER A 494 -9.35 -21.51 1.18
C SER A 494 -8.69 -20.15 1.50
N ASN A 495 -9.45 -19.12 1.88
CA ASN A 495 -8.89 -17.81 2.17
C ASN A 495 -8.18 -17.78 3.55
N ILE A 496 -6.85 -17.95 3.55
CA ILE A 496 -6.02 -17.94 4.76
C ILE A 496 -6.13 -16.64 5.57
N GLU A 497 -6.28 -15.49 4.92
CA GLU A 497 -6.40 -14.19 5.58
C GLU A 497 -7.67 -14.13 6.43
N CYS A 498 -8.78 -14.67 5.91
CA CYS A 498 -10.03 -14.82 6.64
C CYS A 498 -9.96 -15.90 7.73
N LEU A 499 -9.31 -17.05 7.48
CA LEU A 499 -9.13 -18.11 8.49
C LEU A 499 -8.35 -17.59 9.71
N TYR A 500 -7.14 -17.05 9.48
CA TYR A 500 -6.29 -16.50 10.54
C TYR A 500 -6.99 -15.37 11.32
N LEU A 501 -7.64 -14.45 10.62
CA LEU A 501 -8.28 -13.31 11.26
C LEU A 501 -9.57 -13.71 12.02
N ARG A 502 -10.34 -14.69 11.53
CA ARG A 502 -11.51 -15.22 12.24
C ARG A 502 -11.08 -16.03 13.47
N ALA A 503 -10.00 -16.79 13.37
CA ALA A 503 -9.37 -17.47 14.50
C ALA A 503 -8.94 -16.48 15.59
N SER A 504 -8.29 -15.37 15.20
CA SER A 504 -7.93 -14.25 16.10
C SER A 504 -9.16 -13.63 16.77
N CYS A 505 -10.24 -13.42 16.03
CA CYS A 505 -11.50 -12.93 16.59
C CYS A 505 -12.12 -13.92 17.60
N HIS A 506 -12.20 -15.23 17.29
CA HIS A 506 -12.69 -16.25 18.21
C HIS A 506 -11.83 -16.35 19.46
N HIS A 507 -10.50 -16.24 19.32
CA HIS A 507 -9.56 -16.19 20.44
C HIS A 507 -9.84 -14.99 21.37
N ALA A 508 -9.96 -13.78 20.81
CA ALA A 508 -10.22 -12.57 21.59
C ALA A 508 -11.56 -12.59 22.35
N ILE A 509 -12.58 -13.31 21.88
CA ILE A 509 -13.87 -13.47 22.59
C ILE A 509 -13.96 -14.72 23.46
N GLY A 510 -12.90 -15.54 23.55
CA GLY A 510 -12.85 -16.74 24.40
C GLY A 510 -13.49 -18.00 23.79
N GLU A 511 -13.75 -18.02 22.48
CA GLU A 511 -14.30 -19.17 21.75
C GLU A 511 -13.17 -20.10 21.25
N TYR A 512 -12.26 -20.48 22.16
CA TYR A 512 -10.98 -21.16 21.87
C TYR A 512 -11.11 -22.41 20.99
N LYS A 513 -12.24 -23.14 21.04
CA LYS A 513 -12.49 -24.32 20.20
C LYS A 513 -12.55 -23.97 18.71
N GLU A 514 -13.25 -22.91 18.34
CA GLU A 514 -13.35 -22.50 16.93
C GLU A 514 -12.10 -21.73 16.52
N ALA A 515 -11.44 -21.02 17.44
CA ALA A 515 -10.13 -20.41 17.20
C ALA A 515 -9.06 -21.43 16.82
N VAL A 516 -8.86 -22.49 17.63
CA VAL A 516 -7.87 -23.54 17.34
C VAL A 516 -8.17 -24.26 16.01
N LYS A 517 -9.45 -24.54 15.75
CA LYS A 517 -9.92 -25.15 14.49
C LYS A 517 -9.61 -24.29 13.26
N ASP A 518 -9.84 -22.98 13.33
CA ASP A 518 -9.55 -22.07 12.21
C ASP A 518 -8.04 -21.83 12.04
N TYR A 519 -7.24 -21.84 13.12
CA TYR A 519 -5.78 -21.84 13.01
C TYR A 519 -5.25 -23.13 12.39
N ASP A 520 -5.80 -24.30 12.74
CA ASP A 520 -5.43 -25.57 12.13
C ASP A 520 -5.80 -25.59 10.63
N ALA A 521 -6.99 -25.12 10.25
CA ALA A 521 -7.36 -24.96 8.85
C ALA A 521 -6.46 -23.97 8.06
N ALA A 522 -5.83 -23.00 8.74
CA ALA A 522 -4.83 -22.12 8.12
C ALA A 522 -3.45 -22.78 7.98
N LEU A 523 -3.07 -23.66 8.92
CA LEU A 523 -1.83 -24.43 8.91
C LEU A 523 -1.85 -25.58 7.89
N ASP A 524 -3.00 -26.23 7.72
CA ASP A 524 -3.21 -27.34 6.79
C ASP A 524 -3.36 -26.90 5.31
N LEU A 525 -3.27 -25.59 5.03
CA LEU A 525 -3.51 -25.02 3.70
C LEU A 525 -2.27 -25.03 2.79
N GLU A 526 -2.41 -25.56 1.58
CA GLU A 526 -1.41 -25.37 0.50
C GLU A 526 -1.45 -23.92 -0.01
N LEU A 527 -0.28 -23.27 -0.10
CA LEU A 527 -0.17 -21.85 -0.46
C LEU A 527 0.28 -21.62 -1.90
N ASP A 528 -0.29 -20.57 -2.50
CA ASP A 528 0.06 -20.04 -3.83
C ASP A 528 1.19 -18.99 -3.81
N SER A 529 1.56 -18.44 -2.64
CA SER A 529 2.71 -17.53 -2.50
C SER A 529 3.40 -17.60 -1.13
N MET A 530 4.70 -17.26 -1.12
CA MET A 530 5.50 -17.18 0.12
C MET A 530 5.08 -16.03 1.05
N ASP A 531 4.47 -14.95 0.54
CA ASP A 531 4.01 -13.84 1.38
C ASP A 531 2.93 -14.29 2.39
N LYS A 532 2.07 -15.23 1.97
CA LYS A 532 1.02 -15.83 2.82
C LYS A 532 1.59 -16.79 3.87
N PHE A 533 2.82 -17.31 3.70
CA PHE A 533 3.45 -18.24 4.64
C PHE A 533 3.63 -17.63 6.03
N VAL A 534 3.83 -16.30 6.11
CA VAL A 534 3.88 -15.55 7.38
C VAL A 534 2.59 -15.72 8.20
N LEU A 535 1.42 -15.89 7.55
CA LEU A 535 0.16 -16.14 8.25
C LEU A 535 0.08 -17.55 8.83
N GLN A 536 0.75 -18.55 8.23
CA GLN A 536 0.87 -19.89 8.82
C GLN A 536 1.80 -19.89 10.03
N CYS A 537 2.96 -19.23 9.92
CA CYS A 537 3.85 -18.99 11.05
C CYS A 537 3.12 -18.28 12.19
N LEU A 538 2.32 -17.26 11.92
CA LEU A 538 1.50 -16.60 12.93
C LEU A 538 0.40 -17.53 13.49
N ALA A 539 -0.35 -18.24 12.64
CA ALA A 539 -1.41 -19.18 13.07
C ALA A 539 -0.89 -20.21 14.07
N PHE A 540 0.33 -20.71 13.89
CA PHE A 540 1.02 -21.58 14.84
C PHE A 540 1.15 -20.94 16.23
N TYR A 541 1.78 -19.76 16.33
CA TYR A 541 2.01 -19.13 17.64
C TYR A 541 0.68 -18.75 18.31
N GLN A 542 -0.28 -18.25 17.54
CA GLN A 542 -1.58 -17.84 18.07
C GLN A 542 -2.44 -19.03 18.53
N LYS A 543 -2.32 -20.21 17.90
CA LYS A 543 -2.93 -21.45 18.39
C LYS A 543 -2.38 -21.82 19.77
N GLU A 544 -1.07 -21.77 19.99
CA GLU A 544 -0.48 -22.12 21.29
C GLU A 544 -0.89 -21.11 22.38
N ILE A 545 -0.90 -19.79 22.08
CA ILE A 545 -1.39 -18.78 23.03
C ILE A 545 -2.90 -18.96 23.31
N ALA A 546 -3.70 -19.41 22.34
CA ALA A 546 -5.11 -19.76 22.57
C ALA A 546 -5.28 -20.98 23.48
N LEU A 547 -4.45 -22.01 23.32
CA LEU A 547 -4.42 -23.19 24.21
C LEU A 547 -3.99 -22.81 25.64
N TYR A 548 -2.91 -22.03 25.79
CA TYR A 548 -2.44 -21.49 27.07
C TYR A 548 -3.55 -20.68 27.78
N THR A 549 -4.15 -19.71 27.07
CA THR A 549 -5.20 -18.86 27.63
C THR A 549 -6.43 -19.69 28.01
N SER A 550 -6.80 -20.69 27.20
CA SER A 550 -7.87 -21.65 27.53
C SER A 550 -7.54 -22.55 28.73
N ALA A 551 -6.27 -22.77 29.07
CA ALA A 551 -5.87 -23.51 30.26
C ALA A 551 -5.96 -22.64 31.53
N LYS A 552 -5.64 -21.34 31.43
CA LYS A 552 -5.68 -20.35 32.52
C LYS A 552 -7.06 -19.70 32.75
N ILE A 553 -8.03 -19.85 31.84
CA ILE A 553 -9.34 -19.16 31.88
C ILE A 553 -10.19 -19.39 33.16
N ASN A 554 -9.87 -20.39 33.99
CA ASN A 554 -10.55 -20.66 35.27
C ASN A 554 -9.69 -20.35 36.52
N SER A 555 -8.44 -19.89 36.36
CA SER A 555 -7.63 -19.39 37.49
C SER A 555 -7.88 -17.90 37.74
N GLU A 556 -7.56 -17.42 38.94
CA GLU A 556 -7.56 -15.98 39.23
C GLU A 556 -6.56 -15.25 38.32
N PHE A 557 -6.89 -14.03 37.89
CA PHE A 557 -6.13 -13.32 36.85
C PHE A 557 -4.66 -13.03 37.22
N CYS A 558 -4.32 -12.97 38.51
CA CYS A 558 -2.93 -12.85 38.97
C CYS A 558 -2.02 -14.01 38.50
N TRP A 559 -2.58 -15.21 38.28
CA TRP A 559 -1.87 -16.41 37.83
C TRP A 559 -1.75 -16.53 36.29
N PHE A 560 -2.26 -15.56 35.53
CA PHE A 560 -1.96 -15.41 34.11
C PHE A 560 -0.59 -14.73 33.98
N ASP A 561 0.36 -15.37 33.30
CA ASP A 561 1.75 -14.90 33.20
C ASP A 561 2.43 -15.47 31.95
N ILE A 562 2.14 -14.92 30.77
CA ILE A 562 2.79 -15.35 29.51
C ILE A 562 4.32 -15.28 29.64
N ASP A 563 4.82 -14.26 30.32
CA ASP A 563 6.25 -14.02 30.49
C ASP A 563 6.98 -15.06 31.33
N GLY A 564 6.31 -15.66 32.33
CA GLY A 564 6.85 -16.72 33.17
C GLY A 564 6.47 -18.14 32.75
N ASP A 565 5.27 -18.35 32.19
CA ASP A 565 4.78 -19.68 31.79
C ASP A 565 5.19 -20.10 30.37
N ILE A 566 5.47 -19.15 29.47
CA ILE A 566 5.84 -19.43 28.07
C ILE A 566 7.35 -19.27 27.87
N ASP A 567 7.92 -20.27 27.20
CA ASP A 567 9.34 -20.42 26.90
C ASP A 567 9.96 -19.17 26.20
N PRO A 568 11.17 -18.73 26.60
CA PRO A 568 11.86 -17.60 25.98
C PRO A 568 12.04 -17.70 24.46
N LEU A 569 12.39 -18.89 23.95
CA LEU A 569 12.63 -19.13 22.52
C LEU A 569 11.34 -19.06 21.71
N PHE A 570 10.23 -19.59 22.26
CA PHE A 570 8.90 -19.43 21.66
C PHE A 570 8.51 -17.95 21.56
N LYS A 571 8.66 -17.19 22.66
CA LYS A 571 8.32 -15.75 22.69
C LYS A 571 9.16 -14.97 21.68
N GLU A 572 10.46 -15.26 21.61
CA GLU A 572 11.38 -14.61 20.69
C GLU A 572 11.01 -14.88 19.22
N TYR A 573 10.78 -16.15 18.86
CA TYR A 573 10.37 -16.53 17.50
C TYR A 573 9.00 -15.96 17.13
N TRP A 574 8.06 -15.86 18.08
CA TRP A 574 6.76 -15.21 17.91
C TRP A 574 6.90 -13.69 17.68
N CYS A 575 7.73 -13.00 18.46
CA CYS A 575 8.07 -11.58 18.25
C CYS A 575 8.69 -11.33 16.87
N LYS A 576 9.67 -12.16 16.48
CA LYS A 576 10.36 -12.09 15.18
C LYS A 576 9.53 -12.59 13.99
N ARG A 577 8.39 -13.27 14.23
CA ARG A 577 7.54 -13.94 13.24
C ARG A 577 8.25 -15.06 12.43
N LEU A 578 9.24 -15.71 13.03
CA LEU A 578 10.05 -16.74 12.37
C LEU A 578 9.26 -18.02 12.08
N HIS A 579 9.80 -18.87 11.19
CA HIS A 579 9.23 -20.20 10.93
C HIS A 579 9.32 -21.07 12.21
N PRO A 580 8.20 -21.64 12.69
CA PRO A 580 8.17 -22.36 13.97
C PRO A 580 8.93 -23.70 14.03
N LYS A 581 9.60 -24.16 12.95
CA LYS A 581 10.26 -25.47 12.92
C LYS A 581 11.18 -25.72 14.12
N ASN A 582 12.09 -24.79 14.39
CA ASN A 582 13.05 -24.88 15.50
C ASN A 582 12.37 -24.83 16.88
N VAL A 583 11.15 -24.27 16.97
CA VAL A 583 10.35 -24.18 18.19
C VAL A 583 9.56 -25.47 18.42
N CYS A 584 8.97 -26.04 17.36
CA CYS A 584 8.26 -27.33 17.40
C CYS A 584 9.09 -28.46 17.99
N GLU A 585 10.39 -28.48 17.70
CA GLU A 585 11.33 -29.54 18.08
C GLU A 585 11.95 -29.32 19.48
N LYS A 586 11.93 -28.09 20.00
CA LYS A 586 12.66 -27.69 21.23
C LYS A 586 11.77 -27.26 22.40
N VAL A 587 10.56 -26.76 22.13
CA VAL A 587 9.69 -26.15 23.15
C VAL A 587 8.47 -27.02 23.45
N TYR A 588 8.12 -27.11 24.74
CA TYR A 588 6.92 -27.81 25.20
C TYR A 588 5.64 -27.19 24.62
N ARG A 589 4.85 -28.02 23.94
CA ARG A 589 3.59 -27.64 23.29
C ARG A 589 2.46 -27.48 24.30
N GLN A 590 1.63 -26.45 24.10
CA GLN A 590 0.56 -26.12 25.05
C GLN A 590 -0.51 -27.23 25.08
N PRO A 591 -1.08 -27.53 26.26
CA PRO A 591 -1.95 -28.69 26.42
C PRO A 591 -3.23 -28.55 25.58
N PRO A 592 -3.69 -29.62 24.91
CA PRO A 592 -4.88 -29.56 24.06
C PRO A 592 -6.14 -29.21 24.86
N LEU A 593 -7.13 -28.64 24.16
CA LEU A 593 -8.38 -28.18 24.75
C LEU A 593 -9.05 -29.27 25.60
N ARG A 594 -9.29 -28.97 26.88
CA ARG A 594 -9.89 -29.91 27.84
C ARG A 594 -11.31 -30.28 27.38
N LYS A 595 -11.62 -31.58 27.37
CA LYS A 595 -12.95 -32.12 26.99
C LYS A 595 -14.11 -31.69 27.91
N ALA A 596 -13.82 -31.09 29.07
CA ALA A 596 -14.83 -30.56 29.98
C ALA A 596 -15.51 -29.33 29.38
N LYS A 597 -16.84 -29.25 29.43
CA LYS A 597 -17.57 -28.04 29.06
C LYS A 597 -17.07 -26.86 29.90
N LEU A 598 -16.56 -25.82 29.24
CA LEU A 598 -16.42 -24.49 29.83
C LEU A 598 -17.75 -24.14 30.50
N LYS A 599 -17.71 -23.85 31.80
CA LYS A 599 -18.86 -23.25 32.48
C LYS A 599 -19.11 -21.89 31.81
N LYS A 600 -20.20 -21.75 31.05
CA LYS A 600 -20.70 -20.43 30.68
C LYS A 600 -20.94 -19.70 32.00
N GLN A 601 -20.10 -18.70 32.27
CA GLN A 601 -20.37 -17.77 33.34
C GLN A 601 -21.45 -16.84 32.82
N ASP A 602 -22.70 -17.09 33.23
CA ASP A 602 -23.79 -16.15 32.98
C ASP A 602 -23.48 -14.89 33.79
N PHE A 603 -22.88 -13.90 33.13
CA PHE A 603 -22.41 -12.66 33.73
C PHE A 603 -23.60 -11.77 34.10
N ASN A 604 -24.27 -12.12 35.20
CA ASN A 604 -25.21 -11.21 35.86
C ASN A 604 -24.43 -9.98 36.36
N PHE A 605 -24.54 -8.91 35.59
CA PHE A 605 -23.96 -7.60 35.85
C PHE A 605 -24.83 -6.84 36.86
N ASN A 606 -24.46 -6.90 38.14
CA ASN A 606 -25.08 -6.05 39.15
C ASN A 606 -24.66 -4.57 38.96
N LYS A 607 -25.36 -3.65 39.62
CA LYS A 607 -25.11 -2.19 39.52
C LYS A 607 -23.64 -1.80 39.77
N GLN A 608 -22.94 -2.50 40.66
CA GLN A 608 -21.52 -2.28 40.97
C GLN A 608 -20.61 -2.69 39.81
N LYS A 609 -20.81 -3.88 39.22
CA LYS A 609 -20.06 -4.32 38.03
C LYS A 609 -20.29 -3.38 36.84
N ILE A 610 -21.52 -2.90 36.65
CA ILE A 610 -21.84 -1.93 35.58
C ILE A 610 -21.10 -0.61 35.83
N ALA A 611 -21.13 -0.07 37.05
CA ALA A 611 -20.40 1.15 37.40
C ALA A 611 -18.88 1.01 37.21
N LEU A 612 -18.30 -0.14 37.59
CA LEU A 612 -16.88 -0.45 37.36
C LEU A 612 -16.52 -0.48 35.87
N LEU A 613 -17.35 -1.11 35.04
CA LEU A 613 -17.14 -1.18 33.59
C LEU A 613 -17.31 0.19 32.92
N LEU A 614 -18.26 1.01 33.36
CA LEU A 614 -18.42 2.39 32.85
C LEU A 614 -17.25 3.30 33.26
N ALA A 615 -16.69 3.12 34.47
CA ALA A 615 -15.48 3.81 34.89
C ALA A 615 -14.27 3.37 34.05
N ALA A 616 -14.09 2.06 33.84
CA ALA A 616 -13.04 1.52 32.98
C ALA A 616 -13.19 2.01 31.52
N ASP A 617 -14.39 2.01 30.95
CA ASP A 617 -14.65 2.53 29.60
C ASP A 617 -14.42 4.04 29.48
N ARG A 618 -14.52 4.81 30.58
CA ARG A 618 -14.22 6.26 30.61
C ARG A 618 -12.71 6.50 30.69
N ILE A 619 -12.02 5.87 31.65
CA ILE A 619 -10.57 5.97 31.83
C ILE A 619 -9.84 5.44 30.60
N GLY A 620 -10.26 4.27 30.12
CA GLY A 620 -9.66 3.58 28.98
C GLY A 620 -9.69 4.32 27.65
N LYS A 621 -10.59 5.30 27.48
CA LYS A 621 -10.65 6.14 26.28
C LYS A 621 -9.63 7.26 26.26
N THR A 622 -9.10 7.70 27.40
CA THR A 622 -8.12 8.79 27.43
C THR A 622 -6.77 8.37 26.85
N ILE A 623 -6.52 7.06 26.71
CA ILE A 623 -5.33 6.50 26.06
C ILE A 623 -5.32 6.67 24.53
N GLN A 624 -6.45 7.11 23.95
CA GLN A 624 -6.60 7.21 22.49
C GLN A 624 -5.79 8.36 21.93
N TYR A 625 -4.83 8.04 21.05
CA TYR A 625 -4.18 9.04 20.21
C TYR A 625 -5.14 9.50 19.12
N ASN A 626 -5.29 10.82 18.98
CA ASN A 626 -6.09 11.48 17.95
C ASN A 626 -5.18 11.85 16.76
N CYS A 627 -4.68 10.81 16.10
CA CYS A 627 -3.63 10.89 15.08
C CYS A 627 -3.92 9.88 13.93
N PRO A 628 -3.49 10.16 12.68
CA PRO A 628 -3.56 9.19 11.60
C PRO A 628 -2.92 7.84 11.96
N GLY A 629 -3.50 6.74 11.50
CA GLY A 629 -3.01 5.38 11.78
C GLY A 629 -3.30 4.82 13.18
N PHE A 630 -4.07 5.51 14.02
CA PHE A 630 -4.51 5.01 15.34
C PHE A 630 -6.04 4.79 15.40
N LEU A 631 -6.51 3.64 14.92
CA LEU A 631 -7.92 3.24 15.02
C LEU A 631 -8.37 3.05 16.49
N PRO A 632 -9.59 3.49 16.87
CA PRO A 632 -10.10 3.34 18.22
C PRO A 632 -10.60 1.92 18.51
N ASN A 633 -9.89 1.20 19.38
CA ASN A 633 -10.22 -0.16 19.78
C ASN A 633 -10.97 -0.21 21.13
N LYS A 634 -12.26 -0.57 21.08
CA LYS A 634 -13.16 -0.62 22.25
C LYS A 634 -12.72 -1.63 23.30
N ARG A 635 -12.08 -2.73 22.89
CA ARG A 635 -11.60 -3.79 23.79
C ARG A 635 -10.34 -3.32 24.51
N GLN A 636 -9.35 -2.80 23.80
CA GLN A 636 -8.13 -2.23 24.40
C GLN A 636 -8.47 -1.13 25.39
N HIS A 637 -9.38 -0.19 25.06
CA HIS A 637 -9.84 0.84 25.99
C HIS A 637 -10.34 0.24 27.31
N ARG A 638 -11.33 -0.66 27.27
CA ARG A 638 -11.90 -1.28 28.49
C ARG A 638 -10.84 -1.97 29.35
N MET A 639 -9.92 -2.71 28.72
CA MET A 639 -8.88 -3.47 29.42
C MET A 639 -7.82 -2.53 30.03
N ALA A 640 -7.47 -1.44 29.34
CA ALA A 640 -6.62 -0.36 29.86
C ALA A 640 -7.23 0.34 31.09
N GLY A 641 -8.54 0.62 31.05
CA GLY A 641 -9.25 1.19 32.19
C GLY A 641 -9.32 0.25 33.39
N LEU A 642 -9.55 -1.06 33.17
CA LEU A 642 -9.49 -2.07 34.23
C LEU A 642 -8.08 -2.18 34.83
N ALA A 643 -7.03 -2.12 34.00
CA ALA A 643 -5.64 -2.12 34.45
C ALA A 643 -5.31 -0.91 35.33
N ALA A 644 -5.69 0.30 34.91
CA ALA A 644 -5.49 1.53 35.70
C ALA A 644 -6.22 1.48 37.06
N ILE A 645 -7.44 0.93 37.09
CA ILE A 645 -8.20 0.73 38.34
C ILE A 645 -7.56 -0.34 39.24
N GLU A 646 -7.07 -1.46 38.69
CA GLU A 646 -6.35 -2.46 39.50
C GLU A 646 -5.05 -1.86 40.06
N ILE A 647 -4.26 -1.16 39.24
CA ILE A 647 -3.05 -0.45 39.68
C ILE A 647 -3.37 0.48 40.85
N ALA A 648 -4.39 1.33 40.73
CA ALA A 648 -4.82 2.21 41.80
C ALA A 648 -5.14 1.42 43.10
N GLN A 649 -5.92 0.34 42.99
CA GLN A 649 -6.28 -0.49 44.15
C GLN A 649 -5.11 -1.24 44.80
N LYS A 650 -4.00 -1.50 44.08
CA LYS A 650 -2.78 -2.13 44.64
C LYS A 650 -1.86 -1.06 45.22
N VAL A 651 -1.62 0.03 44.50
CA VAL A 651 -0.74 1.13 44.93
C VAL A 651 -1.30 1.82 46.18
N SER A 652 -2.60 2.12 46.25
CA SER A 652 -3.24 2.64 47.48
C SER A 652 -3.34 1.59 48.62
N LYS A 653 -2.88 0.34 48.44
CA LYS A 653 -2.61 -0.61 49.54
C LYS A 653 -1.15 -0.53 49.99
N VAL A 654 -0.21 -0.45 49.04
CA VAL A 654 1.23 -0.28 49.30
C VAL A 654 1.50 1.01 50.05
N TRP A 655 1.01 2.15 49.55
CA TRP A 655 1.17 3.46 50.20
C TRP A 655 0.54 3.53 51.59
N ARG A 656 -0.52 2.75 51.88
CA ARG A 656 -1.05 2.63 53.26
C ARG A 656 -0.11 1.89 54.21
N SER A 657 0.63 0.89 53.74
CA SER A 657 1.66 0.22 54.55
C SER A 657 2.81 1.18 54.82
N LEU A 658 3.34 1.81 53.76
CA LEU A 658 4.45 2.77 53.86
C LEU A 658 4.10 3.97 54.75
N GLN A 659 2.91 4.55 54.64
CA GLN A 659 2.45 5.62 55.53
C GLN A 659 2.39 5.19 57.00
N SER A 660 2.01 3.94 57.27
CA SER A 660 1.98 3.39 58.62
C SER A 660 3.40 3.27 59.18
N GLU A 661 4.33 2.75 58.39
CA GLU A 661 5.75 2.61 58.74
C GLU A 661 6.43 3.98 58.93
N TRP A 662 6.16 4.96 58.05
CA TRP A 662 6.61 6.35 58.19
C TRP A 662 6.12 6.96 59.51
N ARG A 663 4.82 6.81 59.84
CA ARG A 663 4.25 7.28 61.11
C ARG A 663 4.86 6.60 62.34
N PHE A 664 5.25 5.33 62.27
CA PHE A 664 5.98 4.69 63.38
C PHE A 664 7.42 5.20 63.49
N SER A 665 8.09 5.49 62.37
CA SER A 665 9.44 6.05 62.34
C SER A 665 9.50 7.47 62.94
N THR A 666 8.57 8.36 62.53
CA THR A 666 8.50 9.74 63.05
C THR A 666 8.09 9.78 64.51
N ASN A 667 7.08 9.00 64.93
CA ASN A 667 6.68 8.96 66.34
C ASN A 667 7.78 8.39 67.27
N ASN A 668 8.53 7.37 66.84
CA ASN A 668 9.62 6.81 67.67
C ASN A 668 10.79 7.79 67.88
N LYS A 669 11.02 8.75 66.97
CA LYS A 669 11.97 9.85 67.22
C LYS A 669 11.54 10.78 68.36
N SER A 670 10.28 10.74 68.81
CA SER A 670 9.80 11.52 69.97
C SER A 670 9.93 10.80 71.32
N LYS A 671 10.12 9.47 71.35
CA LYS A 671 10.15 8.67 72.58
C LYS A 671 11.15 7.51 72.52
N ASN A 672 12.29 7.69 73.18
CA ASN A 672 13.21 6.59 73.49
C ASN A 672 12.56 5.56 74.43
N GLY A 673 12.42 4.29 73.99
CA GLY A 673 12.17 3.19 74.93
C GLY A 673 11.41 1.95 74.41
N LYS A 674 12.18 0.91 74.06
CA LYS A 674 11.78 -0.53 73.98
C LYS A 674 10.84 -0.97 72.84
N ARG A 675 11.20 -2.09 72.21
CA ARG A 675 10.36 -2.90 71.29
C ARG A 675 9.18 -3.52 72.05
N PRO A 676 8.08 -3.86 71.33
CA PRO A 676 7.83 -5.30 71.14
C PRO A 676 7.48 -5.70 69.69
N ARG A 677 7.45 -7.01 69.42
CA ARG A 677 7.08 -7.61 68.12
C ARG A 677 5.57 -7.81 68.00
N ARG A 678 4.95 -7.36 66.90
CA ARG A 678 3.81 -8.06 66.26
C ARG A 678 3.67 -7.62 64.79
N LYS A 679 4.20 -8.40 63.84
CA LYS A 679 3.90 -8.25 62.40
C LYS A 679 2.66 -9.09 62.09
N GLU A 680 1.53 -8.46 61.77
CA GLU A 680 0.48 -9.15 61.00
C GLU A 680 0.97 -9.31 59.56
N LYS A 681 0.72 -10.49 58.97
CA LYS A 681 1.30 -10.89 57.70
C LYS A 681 0.28 -10.68 56.58
N ILE A 682 0.54 -9.72 55.68
CA ILE A 682 -0.11 -9.74 54.37
C ILE A 682 0.59 -10.83 53.54
N ILE A 683 -0.12 -11.93 53.30
CA ILE A 683 0.29 -12.93 52.31
C ILE A 683 -0.23 -12.44 50.96
N ILE A 684 0.68 -11.99 50.10
CA ILE A 684 0.43 -11.93 48.66
C ILE A 684 0.87 -13.29 48.10
N PRO A 685 0.08 -13.96 47.23
CA PRO A 685 0.55 -15.17 46.57
C PRO A 685 1.73 -14.83 45.66
N CYS A 686 2.93 -15.28 46.04
CA CYS A 686 4.14 -15.14 45.24
C CYS A 686 4.43 -16.46 44.51
N SER A 687 5.06 -16.37 43.34
CA SER A 687 5.41 -17.52 42.50
C SER A 687 6.39 -18.46 43.23
N THR A 688 6.03 -19.73 43.35
CA THR A 688 6.94 -20.78 43.82
C THR A 688 7.86 -21.22 42.69
N ASN A 689 9.14 -20.84 42.76
CA ASN A 689 10.18 -21.40 41.91
C ASN A 689 10.34 -22.90 42.21
N ASN A 690 9.94 -23.76 41.27
CA ASN A 690 10.33 -25.17 41.23
C ASN A 690 11.41 -25.34 40.15
N ASN A 691 12.68 -25.11 40.52
CA ASN A 691 13.82 -25.54 39.70
C ASN A 691 14.31 -26.89 40.22
N SER A 692 14.49 -27.85 39.31
CA SER A 692 15.13 -29.14 39.59
C SER A 692 16.05 -29.55 38.43
N GLU A 693 17.27 -29.00 38.45
CA GLU A 693 18.52 -29.52 37.83
C GLU A 693 18.54 -29.71 36.29
N ALA A 694 19.65 -29.49 35.56
CA ALA A 694 21.03 -29.13 35.89
C ALA A 694 21.54 -28.10 34.82
N SER A 695 22.73 -27.47 34.87
CA SER A 695 23.99 -27.78 35.57
C SER A 695 24.82 -26.51 35.89
N THR A 696 25.70 -26.60 36.89
CA THR A 696 26.98 -25.85 37.09
C THR A 696 27.18 -24.51 36.35
N SER A 697 27.45 -23.37 37.00
CA SER A 697 28.55 -23.20 37.96
C SER A 697 28.40 -22.04 38.97
N THR A 698 28.86 -22.26 40.21
CA THR A 698 29.33 -21.26 41.21
C THR A 698 28.64 -19.90 41.30
N ALA A 699 27.70 -19.78 42.24
CA ALA A 699 27.37 -18.53 42.94
C ALA A 699 27.50 -18.75 44.45
N LEU A 700 27.91 -17.72 45.21
CA LEU A 700 27.99 -17.77 46.68
C LEU A 700 26.59 -17.64 47.29
N GLU A 701 26.25 -18.51 48.25
CA GLU A 701 24.98 -18.41 48.99
C GLU A 701 25.04 -17.28 50.04
N GLU A 702 24.17 -16.27 49.92
CA GLU A 702 23.68 -15.53 51.08
C GLU A 702 22.21 -15.86 51.35
N LYS A 703 21.97 -16.68 52.39
CA LYS A 703 20.63 -17.05 52.86
C LYS A 703 19.95 -15.89 53.59
N SER A 704 19.33 -14.96 52.86
CA SER A 704 18.48 -13.91 53.43
C SER A 704 16.98 -14.25 53.36
N THR A 705 16.22 -13.91 54.42
CA THR A 705 14.77 -14.17 54.49
C THR A 705 13.96 -13.06 53.80
N GLY A 706 14.05 -12.99 52.48
CA GLY A 706 13.43 -11.95 51.66
C GLY A 706 11.90 -11.93 51.73
N GLN A 707 11.33 -10.82 52.19
CA GLN A 707 9.95 -10.44 51.85
C GLN A 707 9.99 -9.67 50.52
N SER A 708 9.15 -10.01 49.54
CA SER A 708 9.12 -9.31 48.25
C SER A 708 8.64 -7.85 48.41
N VAL A 709 9.53 -6.90 48.18
CA VAL A 709 9.19 -5.47 48.10
C VAL A 709 8.40 -5.22 46.82
N PHE A 710 7.34 -4.40 46.88
CA PHE A 710 6.57 -4.03 45.70
C PHE A 710 7.34 -2.98 44.88
N SER A 711 8.06 -3.45 43.86
CA SER A 711 8.91 -2.64 42.97
C SER A 711 8.15 -2.10 41.75
N TRP A 712 8.80 -1.20 40.99
CA TRP A 712 8.29 -0.70 39.72
C TRP A 712 7.93 -1.83 38.74
N LEU A 713 8.71 -2.91 38.69
CA LEU A 713 8.47 -4.05 37.80
C LEU A 713 7.14 -4.76 38.14
N HIS A 714 6.77 -4.85 39.41
CA HIS A 714 5.48 -5.40 39.85
C HIS A 714 4.31 -4.49 39.43
N LEU A 715 4.48 -3.17 39.57
CA LEU A 715 3.50 -2.16 39.14
C LEU A 715 3.22 -2.27 37.63
N TYR A 716 4.27 -2.21 36.81
CA TYR A 716 4.14 -2.26 35.35
C TYR A 716 3.64 -3.62 34.84
N SER A 717 4.00 -4.72 35.51
CA SER A 717 3.53 -6.07 35.15
C SER A 717 2.00 -6.23 35.22
N ILE A 718 1.29 -5.43 36.04
CA ILE A 718 -0.18 -5.42 36.05
C ILE A 718 -0.70 -4.93 34.68
N ALA A 719 -0.21 -3.79 34.20
CA ALA A 719 -0.60 -3.25 32.90
C ALA A 719 -0.19 -4.15 31.73
N VAL A 720 0.98 -4.79 31.80
CA VAL A 720 1.44 -5.77 30.79
C VAL A 720 0.48 -6.96 30.70
N LYS A 721 0.11 -7.58 31.84
CA LYS A 721 -0.84 -8.71 31.85
C LYS A 721 -2.20 -8.33 31.26
N TRP A 722 -2.74 -7.15 31.60
CA TRP A 722 -3.97 -6.64 30.99
C TRP A 722 -3.84 -6.35 29.48
N ARG A 723 -2.66 -5.89 29.01
CA ARG A 723 -2.39 -5.63 27.58
C ARG A 723 -2.18 -6.90 26.75
N GLN A 724 -1.64 -7.95 27.36
CA GLN A 724 -1.50 -9.28 26.74
C GLN A 724 -2.87 -9.89 26.42
N ILE A 725 -3.80 -9.89 27.39
CA ILE A 725 -5.15 -10.45 27.19
C ILE A 725 -6.09 -9.51 26.42
N SER A 726 -5.74 -8.23 26.21
CA SER A 726 -6.59 -7.29 25.48
C SER A 726 -6.61 -7.53 23.98
N GLU A 727 -5.47 -7.77 23.34
CA GLU A 727 -5.39 -8.31 21.98
C GLU A 727 -4.38 -9.44 21.98
N PRO A 728 -4.81 -10.71 22.13
CA PRO A 728 -3.89 -11.83 22.34
C PRO A 728 -3.06 -12.15 21.08
N CYS A 729 -3.39 -11.54 19.94
CA CYS A 729 -2.59 -11.62 18.73
C CYS A 729 -1.32 -10.75 18.75
N ASP A 730 -1.20 -9.77 19.66
CA ASP A 730 0.00 -8.95 19.78
C ASP A 730 1.03 -9.60 20.72
N PRO A 731 2.28 -9.84 20.27
CA PRO A 731 3.36 -10.33 21.13
C PRO A 731 3.88 -9.21 22.04
N VAL A 732 3.20 -8.98 23.16
CA VAL A 732 3.56 -8.02 24.22
C VAL A 732 4.20 -8.79 25.38
N VAL A 733 5.53 -8.85 25.40
CA VAL A 733 6.33 -9.58 26.40
C VAL A 733 7.52 -8.73 26.85
N TRP A 734 8.04 -8.99 28.05
CA TRP A 734 9.23 -8.32 28.57
C TRP A 734 10.49 -8.78 27.83
N VAL A 735 11.30 -7.82 27.36
CA VAL A 735 12.49 -8.14 26.54
C VAL A 735 13.52 -8.97 27.32
N ASN A 736 13.75 -8.67 28.60
CA ASN A 736 14.68 -9.42 29.45
C ASN A 736 14.23 -10.86 29.79
N LYS A 737 13.12 -11.33 29.22
CA LYS A 737 12.62 -12.71 29.29
C LYS A 737 12.57 -13.40 27.92
N LEU A 738 13.29 -12.86 26.93
CA LEU A 738 13.65 -13.50 25.66
C LEU A 738 15.01 -14.20 25.78
N SER A 739 15.34 -15.09 24.83
CA SER A 739 16.52 -15.96 24.86
C SER A 739 17.81 -15.30 24.35
N GLU A 740 17.99 -15.19 23.04
CA GLU A 740 19.19 -14.64 22.41
C GLU A 740 19.07 -13.12 22.30
N GLU A 741 17.86 -12.63 21.96
CA GLU A 741 17.59 -11.21 21.72
C GLU A 741 17.87 -10.28 22.89
N PHE A 742 17.71 -10.71 24.14
CA PHE A 742 18.09 -9.84 25.27
C PHE A 742 19.59 -9.61 25.33
N ASN A 743 20.38 -10.62 24.95
CA ASN A 743 21.84 -10.58 25.01
C ASN A 743 22.44 -9.87 23.78
N SER A 744 21.85 -10.03 22.59
CA SER A 744 22.25 -9.29 21.37
C SER A 744 21.68 -7.87 21.30
N GLY A 745 20.58 -7.58 22.02
CA GLY A 745 19.91 -6.29 22.05
C GLY A 745 18.68 -6.21 21.13
N PHE A 746 17.53 -6.68 21.61
CA PHE A 746 16.23 -6.46 20.99
C PHE A 746 15.91 -4.96 20.89
N GLY A 747 15.22 -4.52 19.84
CA GLY A 747 14.68 -3.16 19.84
C GLY A 747 13.45 -2.99 18.95
N SER A 748 12.55 -2.08 19.33
CA SER A 748 11.49 -1.66 18.42
C SER A 748 12.12 -0.88 17.25
N HIS A 749 11.79 -1.24 16.01
CA HIS A 749 12.13 -0.47 14.82
C HIS A 749 10.89 0.28 14.33
N THR A 750 10.94 1.61 14.42
CA THR A 750 9.82 2.52 14.16
C THR A 750 10.19 3.44 13.00
N PRO A 751 10.01 3.01 11.73
CA PRO A 751 10.32 3.83 10.57
C PRO A 751 9.33 5.00 10.43
N LEU A 752 9.88 6.17 10.10
CA LEU A 752 9.13 7.34 9.63
C LEU A 752 9.09 7.34 8.10
N ILE A 753 10.18 6.92 7.47
CA ILE A 753 10.31 6.66 6.02
C ILE A 753 10.86 5.24 5.85
N LEU A 754 10.32 4.48 4.88
CA LEU A 754 10.77 3.13 4.53
C LEU A 754 10.87 2.99 2.99
N GLY A 755 12.09 3.03 2.47
CA GLY A 755 12.33 3.17 1.03
C GLY A 755 11.93 4.58 0.60
N GLN A 756 10.95 4.69 -0.30
CA GLN A 756 10.28 5.96 -0.63
C GLN A 756 8.97 6.18 0.15
N ALA A 757 8.47 5.18 0.89
CA ALA A 757 7.17 5.28 1.55
C ALA A 757 7.24 6.09 2.85
N LYS A 758 6.30 7.03 3.03
CA LYS A 758 6.11 7.78 4.28
C LYS A 758 5.14 7.04 5.18
N VAL A 759 5.56 6.69 6.39
CA VAL A 759 4.75 5.88 7.31
C VAL A 759 3.73 6.76 8.01
N THR A 760 2.47 6.74 7.56
CA THR A 760 1.36 7.62 8.00
C THR A 760 1.25 7.88 9.51
N ARG A 761 1.56 6.88 10.34
CA ARG A 761 1.51 6.96 11.81
C ARG A 761 2.64 7.79 12.43
N TYR A 762 3.81 7.83 11.81
CA TYR A 762 5.06 8.33 12.41
C TYR A 762 5.74 9.42 11.59
N TYR A 763 5.51 9.50 10.28
CA TYR A 763 6.00 10.59 9.42
C TYR A 763 5.64 12.01 9.90
N PRO A 764 4.50 12.28 10.59
CA PRO A 764 4.25 13.60 11.19
C PRO A 764 5.36 14.10 12.14
N HIS A 765 6.18 13.19 12.70
CA HIS A 765 7.34 13.54 13.54
C HIS A 765 8.66 13.64 12.77
N PHE A 766 8.65 13.49 11.44
CA PHE A 766 9.87 13.47 10.61
C PHE A 766 10.74 14.70 10.85
N GLN A 767 10.17 15.89 10.71
CA GLN A 767 10.90 17.15 10.86
C GLN A 767 11.51 17.29 12.27
N ARG A 768 10.73 17.02 13.33
CA ARG A 768 11.21 17.05 14.72
C ARG A 768 12.35 16.05 14.96
N THR A 769 12.25 14.85 14.39
CA THR A 769 13.29 13.81 14.48
C THR A 769 14.56 14.24 13.76
N LEU A 770 14.43 14.81 12.56
CA LEU A 770 15.53 15.37 11.76
C LEU A 770 16.22 16.53 12.48
N ASP A 771 15.46 17.46 13.09
CA ASP A 771 16.01 18.60 13.82
C ASP A 771 16.68 18.19 15.14
N VAL A 772 16.13 17.20 15.86
CA VAL A 772 16.79 16.58 17.03
C VAL A 772 18.09 15.87 16.61
N ALA A 773 18.09 15.12 15.51
CA ALA A 773 19.29 14.47 14.97
C ALA A 773 20.38 15.51 14.64
N LYS A 774 20.05 16.57 13.88
CA LYS A 774 20.97 17.68 13.55
C LYS A 774 21.50 18.39 14.81
N ALA A 775 20.68 18.55 15.84
CA ALA A 775 21.11 19.12 17.12
C ALA A 775 22.13 18.23 17.85
N ILE A 776 21.89 16.92 17.92
CA ILE A 776 22.80 15.96 18.57
C ILE A 776 24.11 15.83 17.79
N MET A 777 24.06 15.77 16.45
CA MET A 777 25.25 15.81 15.60
C MET A 777 26.13 17.04 15.88
N LYS A 778 25.51 18.20 16.13
CA LYS A 778 26.18 19.46 16.46
C LYS A 778 26.75 19.49 17.89
N GLU A 779 26.07 18.88 18.88
CA GLU A 779 26.57 18.75 20.25
C GLU A 779 27.76 17.78 20.34
N ASN A 780 27.63 16.61 19.72
CA ASN A 780 28.60 15.51 19.85
C ASN A 780 29.78 15.61 18.87
N GLY A 781 29.61 16.30 17.73
CA GLY A 781 30.61 16.37 16.66
C GLY A 781 30.85 15.05 15.90
N HIS A 782 30.14 13.97 16.23
CA HIS A 782 30.26 12.65 15.62
C HIS A 782 28.92 11.90 15.62
N VAL A 783 28.85 10.86 14.80
CA VAL A 783 27.82 9.80 14.81
C VAL A 783 28.49 8.43 14.73
N PHE A 784 27.73 7.34 14.76
CA PHE A 784 28.27 5.98 14.62
C PHE A 784 27.84 5.37 13.29
N SER A 785 28.73 4.65 12.63
CA SER A 785 28.39 3.85 11.44
C SER A 785 27.51 2.66 11.83
N LYS A 786 26.97 1.97 10.81
CA LYS A 786 26.31 0.66 10.94
C LYS A 786 27.15 -0.44 11.62
N THR A 787 28.47 -0.25 11.72
CA THR A 787 29.41 -1.16 12.40
C THR A 787 29.97 -0.56 13.70
N ASP A 788 29.24 0.39 14.29
CA ASP A 788 29.55 1.09 15.55
C ASP A 788 30.89 1.86 15.56
N VAL A 789 31.42 2.21 14.38
CA VAL A 789 32.63 3.03 14.23
C VAL A 789 32.26 4.52 14.27
N ALA A 790 32.97 5.32 15.05
CA ALA A 790 32.70 6.76 15.16
C ALA A 790 33.10 7.53 13.89
N ILE A 791 32.12 8.20 13.26
CA ILE A 791 32.26 9.06 12.09
C ILE A 791 32.37 10.52 12.57
N ASP A 792 33.54 11.12 12.38
CA ASP A 792 33.80 12.52 12.73
C ASP A 792 33.15 13.50 11.72
N LEU A 793 32.34 14.42 12.26
CA LEU A 793 31.61 15.44 11.51
C LEU A 793 32.25 16.84 11.60
N THR A 794 33.23 17.02 12.48
CA THR A 794 33.91 18.32 12.69
C THR A 794 34.78 18.71 11.50
N LYS A 795 35.28 17.72 10.74
CA LYS A 795 36.14 17.89 9.57
C LYS A 795 35.34 18.26 8.30
N ASN A 796 36.06 18.81 7.32
CA ASN A 796 35.62 19.06 5.93
C ASN A 796 34.37 19.94 5.75
N GLY A 797 33.81 20.52 6.82
CA GLY A 797 32.63 21.37 6.75
C GLY A 797 31.29 20.65 6.92
N LYS A 798 31.28 19.31 7.07
CA LYS A 798 30.06 18.47 7.14
C LYS A 798 28.96 19.03 8.05
N LEU A 799 29.31 19.52 9.25
CA LEU A 799 28.35 20.14 10.17
C LEU A 799 27.55 21.32 9.56
N LYS A 800 28.09 22.06 8.58
CA LYS A 800 27.37 23.15 7.88
C LYS A 800 26.38 22.63 6.84
N GLU A 801 26.60 21.44 6.31
CA GLU A 801 25.73 20.77 5.34
C GLU A 801 24.62 20.03 6.09
N ILE A 802 24.98 19.28 7.13
CA ILE A 802 24.06 18.66 8.10
C ILE A 802 23.06 19.68 8.66
N LEU A 803 23.51 20.87 9.09
CA LEU A 803 22.62 21.91 9.62
C LEU A 803 21.72 22.56 8.55
N LYS A 804 21.96 22.32 7.26
CA LYS A 804 21.08 22.71 6.15
C LYS A 804 20.19 21.58 5.64
N ALA A 805 20.38 20.34 6.09
CA ALA A 805 19.65 19.20 5.58
C ALA A 805 18.14 19.28 5.93
N GLU A 806 17.31 19.16 4.90
CA GLU A 806 15.85 19.13 4.94
C GLU A 806 15.30 17.73 4.56
N SER A 807 16.11 16.90 3.88
CA SER A 807 15.75 15.53 3.49
C SER A 807 16.75 14.48 3.99
N CYS A 808 16.38 13.21 3.84
CA CYS A 808 17.27 12.08 4.10
C CYS A 808 18.45 12.00 3.12
N SER A 809 18.32 12.49 1.88
CA SER A 809 19.42 12.44 0.91
C SER A 809 20.54 13.39 1.31
N ASP A 810 20.24 14.66 1.51
CA ASP A 810 21.21 15.67 1.95
C ASP A 810 21.83 15.35 3.32
N LEU A 811 21.10 14.71 4.24
CA LEU A 811 21.69 14.23 5.50
C LEU A 811 22.61 13.02 5.30
N TYR A 812 22.25 12.08 4.42
CA TYR A 812 23.11 10.93 4.07
C TYR A 812 24.36 11.39 3.31
N GLU A 813 24.23 12.32 2.37
CA GLU A 813 25.33 12.86 1.56
C GLU A 813 26.34 13.63 2.43
N ALA A 814 25.85 14.45 3.38
CA ALA A 814 26.73 15.18 4.30
C ALA A 814 27.46 14.28 5.32
N VAL A 815 26.89 13.13 5.70
CA VAL A 815 27.56 12.15 6.58
C VAL A 815 28.46 11.21 5.77
N GLY A 816 27.97 10.67 4.66
CA GLY A 816 28.68 9.84 3.68
C GLY A 816 28.32 8.34 3.68
N GLU A 817 27.66 7.83 4.72
CA GLU A 817 27.40 6.39 4.91
C GLU A 817 26.19 6.11 5.84
N ASP A 818 25.76 4.85 5.93
CA ASP A 818 24.73 4.37 6.88
C ASP A 818 25.15 4.68 8.34
N PHE A 819 24.34 5.43 9.08
CA PHE A 819 24.67 5.88 10.44
C PHE A 819 23.54 5.75 11.47
N TRP A 820 23.92 5.81 12.75
CA TRP A 820 23.03 6.01 13.87
C TRP A 820 23.60 6.99 14.90
N LEU A 821 22.72 7.58 15.71
CA LEU A 821 23.05 8.39 16.89
C LEU A 821 22.01 8.18 17.98
N ALA A 822 22.36 8.35 19.26
CA ALA A 822 21.41 8.25 20.37
C ALA A 822 20.90 9.62 20.84
N THR A 823 19.62 9.71 21.19
CA THR A 823 19.12 10.73 22.13
C THR A 823 19.62 10.39 23.55
N TRP A 824 19.71 11.38 24.43
CA TRP A 824 20.26 11.20 25.78
C TRP A 824 19.31 11.75 26.84
N CYS A 825 19.16 11.01 27.93
CA CYS A 825 18.37 11.42 29.09
C CYS A 825 19.31 11.69 30.27
N ASN A 826 19.19 12.84 30.92
CA ASN A 826 19.86 13.04 32.21
C ASN A 826 19.21 12.13 33.27
N SER A 827 20.01 11.36 34.02
CA SER A 827 19.54 10.50 35.11
C SER A 827 19.21 11.33 36.35
N THR A 828 18.25 10.87 37.16
CA THR A 828 17.97 11.42 38.51
C THR A 828 18.31 10.47 39.64
N ALA A 829 18.67 9.21 39.35
CA ALA A 829 19.29 8.30 40.31
C ALA A 829 20.78 8.59 40.55
N PHE A 830 21.51 9.04 39.52
CA PHE A 830 22.95 9.28 39.56
C PHE A 830 23.31 10.66 39.01
N GLU A 831 23.84 11.53 39.87
CA GLU A 831 24.24 12.90 39.49
C GLU A 831 25.31 12.88 38.38
N GLY A 832 25.13 13.73 37.36
CA GLY A 832 26.03 13.83 36.20
C GLY A 832 25.91 12.70 35.16
N LYS A 833 25.21 11.60 35.45
CA LYS A 833 25.04 10.48 34.50
C LYS A 833 24.02 10.83 33.41
N ARG A 834 24.38 10.56 32.15
CA ARG A 834 23.46 10.48 31.01
C ARG A 834 23.17 9.00 30.70
N LEU A 835 21.90 8.68 30.43
CA LEU A 835 21.42 7.36 30.00
C LEU A 835 21.21 7.38 28.48
N GLU A 836 21.53 6.27 27.80
CA GLU A 836 21.24 6.12 26.36
C GLU A 836 19.72 6.07 26.14
N GLY A 837 19.16 7.12 25.54
CA GLY A 837 17.74 7.23 25.21
C GLY A 837 17.37 6.31 24.06
N THR A 838 17.05 6.87 22.89
CA THR A 838 16.67 6.09 21.71
C THR A 838 17.56 6.43 20.52
N ARG A 839 17.90 5.43 19.69
CA ARG A 839 18.72 5.64 18.49
C ARG A 839 17.87 6.18 17.34
N ILE A 840 18.33 7.24 16.69
CA ILE A 840 17.86 7.67 15.37
C ILE A 840 18.81 7.04 14.35
N THR A 841 18.27 6.33 13.35
CA THR A 841 19.03 5.62 12.32
C THR A 841 18.67 6.10 10.94
N LEU A 842 19.66 6.30 10.07
CA LEU A 842 19.48 6.51 8.64
C LEU A 842 20.28 5.45 7.86
N VAL A 843 19.56 4.64 7.08
CA VAL A 843 20.13 3.57 6.25
C VAL A 843 19.67 3.76 4.80
N LYS A 844 20.57 3.67 3.83
CA LYS A 844 20.22 3.73 2.40
C LYS A 844 19.61 2.40 1.95
N MET A 845 18.49 2.49 1.22
CA MET A 845 17.63 1.35 0.84
C MET A 845 17.46 1.32 -0.68
N GLY A 846 18.37 0.60 -1.35
CA GLY A 846 18.46 0.60 -2.82
C GLY A 846 19.06 1.91 -3.34
N GLU A 847 18.71 2.29 -4.57
CA GLU A 847 19.30 3.46 -5.23
C GLU A 847 18.68 4.79 -4.73
N CYS A 848 17.35 4.82 -4.57
CA CYS A 848 16.55 6.04 -4.40
C CYS A 848 15.66 6.04 -3.13
N GLY A 849 15.97 5.24 -2.11
CA GLY A 849 15.16 5.13 -0.89
C GLY A 849 15.98 5.07 0.41
N PHE A 850 15.33 5.28 1.55
CA PHE A 850 15.94 5.29 2.88
C PHE A 850 15.06 4.61 3.94
N ASP A 851 15.67 3.96 4.92
CA ASP A 851 15.05 3.64 6.21
C ASP A 851 15.49 4.73 7.20
N PHE A 852 14.61 5.71 7.45
CA PHE A 852 14.81 6.72 8.48
C PHE A 852 13.88 6.40 9.65
N ALA A 853 14.48 5.96 10.75
CA ALA A 853 13.76 5.25 11.80
C ALA A 853 14.28 5.57 13.19
N ILE A 854 13.42 5.30 14.16
CA ILE A 854 13.72 5.32 15.59
C ILE A 854 13.86 3.88 16.07
N ARG A 855 14.94 3.58 16.78
CA ARG A 855 15.31 2.25 17.27
C ARG A 855 15.71 2.30 18.74
N THR A 856 14.96 1.60 19.61
CA THR A 856 15.22 1.59 21.07
C THR A 856 15.81 0.23 21.47
N PRO A 857 17.15 0.08 21.52
CA PRO A 857 17.77 -1.19 21.91
C PRO A 857 17.58 -1.45 23.40
N CYS A 858 17.40 -2.71 23.77
CA CYS A 858 17.25 -3.17 25.15
C CYS A 858 18.33 -4.22 25.44
N THR A 859 19.59 -3.78 25.45
CA THR A 859 20.76 -4.56 25.87
C THR A 859 20.81 -4.72 27.39
N PRO A 860 21.57 -5.67 27.95
CA PRO A 860 21.62 -5.91 29.40
C PRO A 860 22.15 -4.71 30.19
N ALA A 861 23.23 -4.06 29.73
CA ALA A 861 23.79 -2.87 30.37
C ALA A 861 22.80 -1.69 30.38
N ARG A 862 22.03 -1.49 29.29
CA ARG A 862 20.99 -0.46 29.24
C ARG A 862 19.79 -0.83 30.12
N TRP A 863 19.50 -2.12 30.29
CA TRP A 863 18.49 -2.59 31.23
C TRP A 863 18.87 -2.28 32.69
N GLU A 864 20.11 -2.56 33.10
CA GLU A 864 20.63 -2.23 34.43
C GLU A 864 20.54 -0.72 34.73
N ASP A 865 20.92 0.11 33.76
CA ASP A 865 20.84 1.57 33.84
C ASP A 865 19.41 2.09 34.09
N PHE A 866 18.43 1.58 33.35
CA PHE A 866 17.04 1.98 33.51
C PHE A 866 16.31 1.29 34.66
N ASP A 867 16.70 0.08 35.10
CA ASP A 867 16.15 -0.56 36.29
C ASP A 867 16.51 0.24 37.56
N ALA A 868 17.74 0.75 37.64
CA ALA A 868 18.18 1.64 38.72
C ALA A 868 17.43 2.99 38.69
N GLU A 869 17.28 3.63 37.52
CA GLU A 869 16.54 4.89 37.39
C GLU A 869 15.05 4.72 37.70
N MET A 870 14.40 3.65 37.20
CA MET A 870 12.99 3.35 37.47
C MET A 870 12.75 2.96 38.93
N THR A 871 13.72 2.35 39.60
CA THR A 871 13.70 2.09 41.05
C THR A 871 13.78 3.40 41.84
N SER A 872 14.74 4.27 41.52
CA SER A 872 14.84 5.61 42.14
C SER A 872 13.56 6.43 41.94
N ALA A 873 13.02 6.49 40.72
CA ALA A 873 11.77 7.20 40.41
C ALA A 873 10.57 6.64 41.20
N TRP A 874 10.52 5.32 41.42
CA TRP A 874 9.48 4.68 42.24
C TRP A 874 9.62 5.02 43.72
N GLU A 875 10.83 5.05 44.27
CA GLU A 875 11.11 5.44 45.65
C GLU A 875 10.82 6.93 45.90
N VAL A 876 11.24 7.81 44.98
CA VAL A 876 10.92 9.24 45.02
C VAL A 876 9.41 9.46 45.01
N LEU A 877 8.66 8.76 44.17
CA LEU A 877 7.20 8.82 44.16
C LEU A 877 6.58 8.32 45.47
N CYS A 878 7.05 7.18 46.00
CA CYS A 878 6.56 6.66 47.26
C CYS A 878 6.82 7.63 48.43
N ASN A 879 8.02 8.24 48.49
CA ASN A 879 8.37 9.23 49.49
C ASN A 879 7.56 10.54 49.33
N ALA A 880 7.29 10.97 48.09
CA ALA A 880 6.51 12.17 47.81
C ALA A 880 5.02 12.05 48.21
N TYR A 881 4.45 10.84 48.22
CA TYR A 881 3.05 10.61 48.64
C TYR A 881 2.92 10.05 50.08
N CYS A 882 3.88 9.27 50.57
CA CYS A 882 3.84 8.63 51.90
C CYS A 882 4.50 9.50 53.00
N GLY A 883 4.29 10.81 52.93
CA GLY A 883 4.76 11.79 53.91
C GLY A 883 3.60 12.59 54.50
N GLU A 884 3.77 13.91 54.53
CA GLU A 884 2.76 14.88 54.99
C GLU A 884 1.60 15.06 53.98
N THR A 885 1.89 14.81 52.71
CA THR A 885 0.97 14.85 51.56
C THR A 885 -0.09 13.73 51.54
N TYR A 886 0.11 12.67 52.34
CA TYR A 886 -0.67 11.44 52.25
C TYR A 886 -2.17 11.66 52.46
N GLY A 887 -2.97 11.24 51.48
CA GLY A 887 -4.43 11.37 51.53
C GLY A 887 -4.93 12.82 51.43
N SER A 888 -4.06 13.78 51.13
CA SER A 888 -4.48 15.10 50.66
C SER A 888 -5.18 14.98 49.31
N ASN A 889 -6.17 15.84 49.09
CA ASN A 889 -6.78 16.09 47.79
C ASN A 889 -6.46 17.52 47.29
N ASP A 890 -5.61 18.26 47.99
CA ASP A 890 -5.21 19.61 47.56
C ASP A 890 -4.25 19.56 46.36
N PHE A 891 -4.57 20.37 45.35
CA PHE A 891 -3.91 20.34 44.05
C PHE A 891 -2.48 20.89 44.09
N GLY A 892 -2.18 21.83 44.99
CA GLY A 892 -0.82 22.35 45.18
C GLY A 892 0.07 21.40 45.98
N THR A 893 -0.47 20.86 47.08
CA THR A 893 0.17 19.87 47.94
C THR A 893 0.61 18.61 47.17
N LEU A 894 -0.13 18.23 46.11
CA LEU A 894 0.17 17.07 45.29
C LEU A 894 1.10 17.34 44.09
N GLU A 895 1.61 18.56 43.87
CA GLU A 895 2.45 18.87 42.69
C GLU A 895 3.70 17.98 42.62
N ASN A 896 4.43 17.81 43.73
CA ASN A 896 5.60 16.94 43.79
C ASN A 896 5.28 15.46 43.46
N VAL A 897 4.06 15.01 43.77
CA VAL A 897 3.57 13.66 43.44
C VAL A 897 3.26 13.57 41.95
N ARG A 898 2.62 14.59 41.39
CA ARG A 898 2.33 14.71 39.95
C ARG A 898 3.63 14.67 39.13
N GLU A 899 4.65 15.41 39.55
CA GLU A 899 5.96 15.41 38.90
C GLU A 899 6.66 14.06 39.01
N ALA A 900 6.65 13.41 40.17
CA ALA A 900 7.27 12.09 40.32
C ALA A 900 6.60 11.03 39.40
N ILE A 901 5.26 11.07 39.24
CA ILE A 901 4.54 10.21 38.29
C ILE A 901 4.94 10.51 36.84
N LEU A 902 4.99 11.79 36.44
CA LEU A 902 5.35 12.16 35.07
C LEU A 902 6.83 11.87 34.75
N ARG A 903 7.74 12.06 35.72
CA ARG A 903 9.17 11.70 35.61
C ARG A 903 9.37 10.19 35.46
N MET A 904 8.66 9.37 36.24
CA MET A 904 8.65 7.91 36.07
C MET A 904 8.12 7.50 34.69
N THR A 905 7.12 8.22 34.17
CA THR A 905 6.55 7.98 32.83
C THR A 905 7.53 8.36 31.71
N TYR A 906 8.27 9.46 31.87
CA TYR A 906 9.34 9.88 30.94
C TYR A 906 10.45 8.84 30.79
N TYR A 907 10.94 8.29 31.91
CA TYR A 907 11.98 7.25 31.87
C TYR A 907 11.46 5.95 31.26
N TRP A 908 10.21 5.55 31.54
CA TRP A 908 9.61 4.39 30.89
C TRP A 908 9.51 4.53 29.36
N TYR A 909 9.11 5.70 28.85
CA TYR A 909 9.04 5.95 27.40
C TYR A 909 10.39 6.02 26.71
N ASN A 910 11.46 6.41 27.41
CA ASN A 910 12.80 6.28 26.87
C ASN A 910 13.33 4.84 26.98
N PHE A 911 13.04 4.11 28.05
CA PHE A 911 13.45 2.72 28.25
C PHE A 911 12.87 1.76 27.20
N MET A 912 11.54 1.80 27.00
CA MET A 912 10.74 0.92 26.14
C MET A 912 10.95 -0.61 26.31
N PRO A 913 10.95 -1.18 27.53
CA PRO A 913 11.42 -2.55 27.83
C PRO A 913 10.52 -3.72 27.37
N LEU A 914 9.50 -3.46 26.53
CA LEU A 914 8.58 -4.47 26.01
C LEU A 914 8.78 -4.64 24.50
N SER A 915 8.66 -5.88 24.03
CA SER A 915 8.75 -6.25 22.62
C SER A 915 7.85 -5.39 21.72
N ARG A 916 6.61 -5.15 22.17
CA ARG A 916 5.65 -4.18 21.61
C ARG A 916 4.81 -3.58 22.75
N GLY A 917 4.19 -2.42 22.52
CA GLY A 917 3.14 -1.88 23.40
C GLY A 917 3.62 -1.01 24.58
N SER A 918 4.91 -0.71 24.69
CA SER A 918 5.50 0.13 25.75
C SER A 918 4.74 1.46 25.96
N ALA A 919 4.38 2.16 24.88
CA ALA A 919 3.66 3.44 24.94
C ALA A 919 2.31 3.35 25.70
N VAL A 920 1.43 2.42 25.33
CA VAL A 920 0.12 2.30 25.99
C VAL A 920 0.24 1.79 27.42
N VAL A 921 1.22 0.93 27.72
CA VAL A 921 1.49 0.45 29.09
C VAL A 921 1.95 1.59 30.01
N GLY A 922 2.84 2.48 29.53
CA GLY A 922 3.29 3.65 30.29
C GLY A 922 2.13 4.59 30.64
N PHE A 923 1.27 4.87 29.66
CA PHE A 923 0.10 5.72 29.87
C PHE A 923 -0.91 5.11 30.86
N ILE A 924 -1.17 3.79 30.76
CA ILE A 924 -2.02 3.06 31.72
C ILE A 924 -1.48 3.19 33.15
N VAL A 925 -0.17 3.03 33.35
CA VAL A 925 0.44 3.13 34.68
C VAL A 925 0.38 4.57 35.20
N MET A 926 0.67 5.57 34.36
CA MET A 926 0.52 6.99 34.70
C MET A 926 -0.90 7.30 35.23
N LEU A 927 -1.94 6.89 34.50
CA LEU A 927 -3.34 7.08 34.92
C LEU A 927 -3.66 6.32 36.21
N GLY A 928 -3.17 5.08 36.36
CA GLY A 928 -3.37 4.27 37.56
C GLY A 928 -2.72 4.86 38.82
N LEU A 929 -1.55 5.50 38.69
CA LEU A 929 -0.86 6.20 39.78
C LEU A 929 -1.58 7.49 40.18
N LEU A 930 -2.12 8.25 39.21
CA LEU A 930 -2.93 9.43 39.50
C LEU A 930 -4.21 9.05 40.28
N LEU A 931 -4.91 7.99 39.84
CA LEU A 931 -6.05 7.44 40.57
C LEU A 931 -5.66 6.92 41.98
N ALA A 932 -4.48 6.32 42.12
CA ALA A 932 -3.99 5.84 43.42
C ALA A 932 -3.81 6.98 44.45
N ALA A 933 -3.54 8.18 43.96
CA ALA A 933 -3.29 9.40 44.72
C ALA A 933 -4.52 10.31 44.88
N ASN A 934 -5.72 9.84 44.50
CA ASN A 934 -6.98 10.61 44.40
C ASN A 934 -6.97 11.78 43.40
N MET A 935 -6.05 11.82 42.43
CA MET A 935 -5.99 12.91 41.43
C MET A 935 -6.96 12.65 40.26
N GLU A 936 -7.96 13.53 40.12
CA GLU A 936 -8.84 13.54 38.93
C GLU A 936 -8.14 14.20 37.72
N PHE A 937 -7.82 13.40 36.70
CA PHE A 937 -7.48 13.92 35.38
C PHE A 937 -8.74 14.21 34.56
N THR A 938 -8.76 15.37 33.89
CA THR A 938 -9.88 15.82 33.05
C THR A 938 -9.49 16.04 31.58
N GLY A 939 -8.19 16.08 31.28
CA GLY A 939 -7.65 16.17 29.94
C GLY A 939 -7.83 14.90 29.09
N ASN A 940 -7.81 15.10 27.77
CA ASN A 940 -7.55 14.06 26.78
C ASN A 940 -6.28 14.42 26.00
N ILE A 941 -5.66 13.44 25.36
CA ILE A 941 -4.48 13.66 24.51
C ILE A 941 -4.88 14.56 23.32
N PRO A 942 -4.18 15.68 23.06
CA PRO A 942 -4.52 16.58 21.96
C PRO A 942 -4.40 15.93 20.58
N GLU A 943 -5.06 16.54 19.59
CA GLU A 943 -4.92 16.14 18.19
C GLU A 943 -3.47 16.28 17.72
N GLY A 944 -2.97 15.27 17.00
CA GLY A 944 -1.59 15.20 16.52
C GLY A 944 -0.52 14.83 17.57
N VAL A 945 -0.85 14.81 18.87
CA VAL A 945 0.11 14.50 19.94
C VAL A 945 0.24 12.99 20.17
N GLN A 946 1.49 12.53 20.28
CA GLN A 946 1.85 11.17 20.72
C GLN A 946 2.78 11.31 21.93
N VAL A 947 2.36 10.82 23.11
CA VAL A 947 2.97 11.18 24.40
C VAL A 947 4.32 10.49 24.62
N ASP A 948 4.50 9.30 24.03
CA ASP A 948 5.79 8.60 23.95
C ASP A 948 6.81 9.36 23.10
N TRP A 949 6.40 9.89 21.95
CA TRP A 949 7.26 10.74 21.09
C TRP A 949 7.68 12.03 21.78
N ASP A 950 6.78 12.64 22.57
CA ASP A 950 7.11 13.81 23.37
C ASP A 950 8.19 13.54 24.42
N ALA A 951 8.24 12.34 25.01
CA ALA A 951 9.29 11.95 25.94
C ALA A 951 10.61 11.57 25.26
N ILE A 952 10.55 10.87 24.13
CA ILE A 952 11.74 10.43 23.35
C ILE A 952 12.49 11.64 22.75
N MET A 953 11.75 12.70 22.39
CA MET A 953 12.29 13.92 21.77
C MET A 953 12.67 15.03 22.76
N SER A 954 12.49 14.83 24.07
CA SER A 954 12.85 15.82 25.10
C SER A 954 14.07 15.39 25.90
N LEU A 955 15.15 16.19 25.84
CA LEU A 955 16.43 15.93 26.53
C LEU A 955 16.34 16.01 28.07
N SER A 956 15.24 16.51 28.63
CA SER A 956 15.02 16.60 30.07
C SER A 956 13.61 16.16 30.46
N PRO A 957 13.43 15.50 31.64
CA PRO A 957 12.10 15.18 32.15
C PRO A 957 11.22 16.42 32.27
N ASN A 958 11.78 17.56 32.72
CA ASN A 958 11.02 18.79 32.98
C ASN A 958 10.31 19.32 31.72
N SER A 959 10.95 19.26 30.55
CA SER A 959 10.33 19.63 29.27
C SER A 959 9.11 18.77 28.94
N PHE A 960 9.22 17.47 29.16
CA PHE A 960 8.10 16.53 28.98
C PHE A 960 6.99 16.76 30.01
N MET A 961 7.33 16.94 31.29
CA MET A 961 6.36 17.16 32.36
C MET A 961 5.49 18.40 32.08
N GLU A 962 6.09 19.53 31.69
CA GLU A 962 5.32 20.74 31.36
C GLU A 962 4.43 20.56 30.12
N SER A 963 4.90 19.87 29.06
CA SER A 963 4.04 19.52 27.91
C SER A 963 2.79 18.76 28.35
N VAL A 964 2.95 17.74 29.19
CA VAL A 964 1.83 16.90 29.65
C VAL A 964 0.91 17.63 30.63
N LYS A 965 1.45 18.40 31.59
CA LYS A 965 0.66 19.17 32.58
C LYS A 965 -0.40 20.05 31.90
N ILE A 966 -0.02 20.77 30.83
CA ILE A 966 -0.85 21.78 30.13
C ILE A 966 -2.19 21.21 29.62
N TRP A 967 -2.21 19.97 29.13
CA TRP A 967 -3.43 19.36 28.59
C TRP A 967 -4.06 18.32 29.53
N LEU A 968 -3.28 17.66 30.40
CA LEU A 968 -3.81 16.70 31.38
C LEU A 968 -4.66 17.38 32.47
N TYR A 969 -4.31 18.62 32.84
CA TYR A 969 -5.03 19.47 33.80
C TYR A 969 -5.34 20.86 33.20
N PRO A 970 -6.35 20.99 32.32
CA PRO A 970 -6.62 22.24 31.59
C PRO A 970 -6.85 23.49 32.47
N SER A 971 -7.24 23.32 33.73
CA SER A 971 -7.41 24.39 34.72
C SER A 971 -6.10 25.17 35.00
N LEU A 972 -4.93 24.56 34.80
CA LEU A 972 -3.63 25.23 34.94
C LEU A 972 -3.47 26.46 34.04
N LYS A 973 -4.17 26.51 32.89
CA LYS A 973 -4.09 27.63 31.94
C LYS A 973 -4.50 28.98 32.53
N HIS A 974 -5.30 29.01 33.60
CA HIS A 974 -5.70 30.26 34.25
C HIS A 974 -4.64 30.86 35.20
N LEU A 975 -3.60 30.10 35.59
CA LEU A 975 -2.57 30.59 36.52
C LEU A 975 -1.36 31.22 35.81
N ALA A 976 -1.09 30.85 34.55
CA ALA A 976 0.08 31.31 33.80
C ALA A 976 -0.02 32.75 33.23
N HIS A 977 -1.18 33.42 33.38
CA HIS A 977 -1.45 34.74 32.80
C HIS A 977 -2.04 35.76 33.80
N ILE A 978 -1.70 35.63 35.08
CA ILE A 978 -1.93 36.68 36.07
C ILE A 978 -0.67 37.57 36.13
N PRO A 979 -0.64 38.77 35.50
CA PRO A 979 0.47 39.69 35.70
C PRO A 979 0.53 40.11 37.17
N PRO A 980 1.73 40.36 37.74
CA PRO A 980 1.85 40.74 39.14
C PRO A 980 1.06 42.01 39.41
N LYS A 981 0.11 41.93 40.35
CA LYS A 981 -0.54 43.13 40.89
C LYS A 981 0.56 44.02 41.46
N LYS A 982 0.66 45.26 40.96
CA LYS A 982 1.35 46.31 41.71
C LYS A 982 0.60 46.48 43.03
N GLY A 983 1.31 46.38 44.14
CA GLY A 983 0.82 46.88 45.43
C GLY A 983 0.99 48.41 45.47
N ASP A 984 0.19 49.03 46.34
CA ASP A 984 0.43 50.38 46.85
C ASP A 984 1.57 50.37 47.90
#